data_AF-A0A8C5SBT0-F1
#
_entry.id   AF-A0A8C5SBT0-F1
#
_cell.length_a   1.000
_cell.length_b   1.000
_cell.length_c   1.000
_cell.angle_alpha   90.00
_cell.angle_beta   90.00
_cell.angle_gamma   90.00
#
_symmetry.space_group_name_H-M   'P 1'
#
loop_
_entity.id
_entity.type
_entity.pdbx_description
1 polymer ?
#
loop_
_entity_poly.entity_id
_entity_poly.type
_entity_poly.pdbx_seq_one_letter_code
_entity_poly.pdbx_strand_id
1 'polypeptide(L)'
;MRKNIFASEEASLRALESLMTEFFHNCTTNERKREIEELLNNFAQQVGAWRFCLYFLSSTRNDYVMMYSLTVFENLINKMWLGVPSQDKTEIRSCLPKLLLAHHKTLPYFIRNKLCKVIVDIGRQDWPMFYHDFFTNILQLIQSPVTTPLGLIMLKTTSEELACPWEDLSIARKEELRKLLLEQVQNVLGLLTGILESIWDKYSVTAATPPPSPTSRESDLLSSLLQSPRAAKLLNQPIPALDSESEYVCSLALECLAHLFSWIPLSTSITPSLLTTIFHFARFGCDTRVRKMSSINGSSQNASLSHERGQLGVLAMSCINELMSKNCVPVEFEEYLLRMFQQTFYLLQKITRENNAHSVKSRLEQLDESYIEKFTDFLRLFVSVHLRRIESYSQFPVVEFLALLFKYTFHQPTHEGYFSCLDIWALFLDYLTSKIKNRLADKEAVLNRYEDALVLLLTEVLNRIQFRYNQAQLEELDDETLDDDQQTEWQRYLLQSLEVVAKVMELLPTHAFSTLACGLASPGHRLNITAENDCRRLHCSLRDLSSLLQAVGRLAEYFTGDMFAARFSDALTVVERLVKVTLYGSQIKLYNIETAVPSVLKPDLIDVHAQSLAALQAYCHWLAQYYSEVHQQNLTQFVSLVSTALEAIAPLISSKVQEKLLLSACHLLVSLATTVRPMFLISIPTMQKMFNRITDSSAQRLSDKAQILLCRSLSNILLLPWPNLPEAEQQWAIRSTNYASLISALTRDYRSLKSSAILPQRKNQQDNTKVLIHQTLSILEDIVESISGEATKSRQICYQSLQESVQVSLALFPAFIHQSDITDKMLSFFLTLFQSLRVQMGVPFTEQVIQTFLNMFTREQLAESILHDGSTGCRVVEKFLKILQVVVQEPGQVFKPFLPNIIALCMEQVYPIVAEVGRVASEEM
;
A
#
# COMPACT_ATOMS: atom_id res chain seq x y z
N MET A 1 -4.26 72.00 -8.61
CA MET A 1 -2.97 71.94 -7.86
C MET A 1 -2.56 70.47 -7.78
N ARG A 2 -1.90 69.84 -8.76
CA ARG A 2 -0.43 69.87 -8.98
C ARG A 2 0.36 70.39 -7.77
N LYS A 3 0.83 69.48 -6.92
CA LYS A 3 2.02 69.67 -6.08
C LYS A 3 2.74 68.33 -5.87
N ASN A 4 3.90 68.25 -6.52
CA ASN A 4 5.01 67.32 -6.38
C ASN A 4 5.13 66.62 -5.03
N ILE A 5 5.27 65.30 -5.05
CA ILE A 5 6.19 64.59 -4.15
C ILE A 5 6.99 63.62 -5.03
N PHE A 6 8.04 64.13 -5.67
CA PHE A 6 9.23 63.29 -5.83
C PHE A 6 9.81 63.18 -4.42
N ALA A 7 9.43 62.15 -3.68
CA ALA A 7 10.28 61.67 -2.61
C ALA A 7 11.56 61.19 -3.32
N SER A 8 12.74 61.60 -2.85
CA SER A 8 13.98 61.05 -3.38
C SER A 8 13.93 59.52 -3.28
N GLU A 9 14.59 58.80 -4.19
CA GLU A 9 14.66 57.33 -4.15
C GLU A 9 15.09 56.83 -2.76
N GLU A 10 15.95 57.61 -2.09
CA GLU A 10 16.39 57.38 -0.71
C GLU A 10 15.29 57.55 0.35
N ALA A 11 14.40 58.55 0.21
CA ALA A 11 13.27 58.73 1.14
C ALA A 11 12.24 57.61 0.99
N SER A 12 11.96 57.18 -0.25
CA SER A 12 11.10 56.03 -0.53
C SER A 12 11.69 54.72 0.00
N LEU A 13 13.02 54.54 -0.09
CA LEU A 13 13.72 53.38 0.45
C LEU A 13 13.57 53.29 1.98
N ARG A 14 13.83 54.38 2.71
CA ARG A 14 13.70 54.40 4.17
C ARG A 14 12.27 54.13 4.63
N ALA A 15 11.27 54.64 3.90
CA ALA A 15 9.87 54.35 4.19
C ALA A 15 9.56 52.86 3.99
N LEU A 16 10.04 52.25 2.90
CA LEU A 16 9.84 50.83 2.61
C LEU A 16 10.55 49.92 3.63
N GLU A 17 11.77 50.27 4.06
CA GLU A 17 12.49 49.55 5.12
C GLU A 17 11.72 49.58 6.44
N SER A 18 11.15 50.73 6.80
CA SER A 18 10.31 50.87 8.01
C SER A 18 9.06 50.00 7.92
N LEU A 19 8.35 50.02 6.79
CA LEU A 19 7.12 49.24 6.59
C LEU A 19 7.37 47.73 6.58
N MET A 20 8.44 47.27 5.91
CA MET A 20 8.84 45.86 5.91
C MET A 20 9.21 45.38 7.31
N THR A 21 9.97 46.19 8.06
CA THR A 21 10.37 45.83 9.43
C THR A 21 9.16 45.80 10.37
N GLU A 22 8.21 46.73 10.21
CA GLU A 22 6.95 46.74 10.95
C GLU A 22 6.09 45.51 10.62
N PHE A 23 5.98 45.12 9.35
CA PHE A 23 5.19 43.98 8.91
C PHE A 23 5.62 42.65 9.56
N PHE A 24 6.93 42.42 9.65
CA PHE A 24 7.50 41.20 10.23
C PHE A 24 7.74 41.29 11.75
N HIS A 25 7.36 42.39 12.41
CA HIS A 25 7.53 42.53 13.86
C HIS A 25 6.46 41.73 14.63
N ASN A 26 6.86 41.08 15.73
CA ASN A 26 5.99 40.18 16.52
C ASN A 26 4.79 40.87 17.16
N CYS A 27 4.83 42.19 17.32
CA CYS A 27 3.77 42.98 17.97
C CYS A 27 2.76 43.60 16.98
N THR A 28 2.89 43.34 15.67
CA THR A 28 2.04 43.97 14.66
C THR A 28 0.72 43.19 14.49
N THR A 29 -0.41 43.88 14.63
CA THR A 29 -1.75 43.27 14.55
C THR A 29 -2.08 42.80 13.13
N ASN A 30 -2.98 41.81 13.00
CA ASN A 30 -3.41 41.31 11.69
C ASN A 30 -4.08 42.40 10.83
N GLU A 31 -4.83 43.31 11.45
CA GLU A 31 -5.41 44.48 10.77
C GLU A 31 -4.32 45.37 10.17
N ARG A 32 -3.30 45.70 10.97
CA ARG A 32 -2.18 46.53 10.51
C ARG A 32 -1.37 45.84 9.40
N LYS A 33 -1.18 44.52 9.47
CA LYS A 33 -0.52 43.76 8.40
C LYS A 33 -1.27 43.86 7.08
N ARG A 34 -2.61 43.78 7.10
CA ARG A 34 -3.45 43.97 5.89
C ARG A 34 -3.32 45.37 5.32
N GLU A 35 -3.32 46.41 6.16
CA GLU A 35 -3.09 47.79 5.69
C GLU A 35 -1.73 47.94 5.00
N ILE A 36 -0.68 47.37 5.58
CA ILE A 36 0.67 47.41 5.00
C ILE A 36 0.69 46.64 3.66
N GLU A 37 0.06 45.46 3.57
CA GLU A 37 -0.07 44.72 2.32
C GLU A 37 -0.79 45.52 1.23
N GLU A 38 -1.88 46.21 1.55
CA GLU A 38 -2.58 47.09 0.60
C GLU A 38 -1.67 48.22 0.08
N LEU A 39 -0.92 48.87 0.97
CA LEU A 39 0.04 49.92 0.58
C LEU A 39 1.13 49.39 -0.35
N LEU A 40 1.66 48.21 -0.06
CA LEU A 40 2.68 47.55 -0.87
C LEU A 40 2.13 47.09 -2.23
N ASN A 41 0.91 46.57 -2.27
CA ASN A 41 0.25 46.20 -3.52
C ASN A 41 -0.02 47.44 -4.38
N ASN A 42 -0.47 48.53 -3.76
CA ASN A 42 -0.67 49.81 -4.45
C ASN A 42 0.64 50.36 -5.03
N PHE A 43 1.76 50.27 -4.30
CA PHE A 43 3.07 50.67 -4.82
C PHE A 43 3.50 49.80 -6.01
N ALA A 44 3.38 48.48 -5.89
CA ALA A 44 3.78 47.54 -6.95
C ALA A 44 3.02 47.75 -8.27
N GLN A 45 1.79 48.25 -8.21
CA GLN A 45 0.97 48.55 -9.39
C GLN A 45 1.30 49.90 -10.06
N GLN A 46 2.12 50.75 -9.45
CA GLN A 46 2.47 52.06 -10.03
C GLN A 46 3.36 51.90 -11.27
N VAL A 47 3.06 52.69 -12.31
CA VAL A 47 3.88 52.74 -13.52
C VAL A 47 5.28 53.27 -13.17
N GLY A 48 6.30 52.46 -13.45
CA GLY A 48 7.69 52.81 -13.14
C GLY A 48 8.18 52.43 -11.73
N ALA A 49 7.36 51.75 -10.91
CA ALA A 49 7.77 51.24 -9.59
C ALA A 49 9.04 50.38 -9.63
N TRP A 50 9.27 49.69 -10.76
CA TRP A 50 10.46 48.87 -10.99
C TRP A 50 11.78 49.67 -10.96
N ARG A 51 11.77 50.97 -11.31
CA ARG A 51 12.96 51.84 -11.25
C ARG A 51 13.39 52.07 -9.81
N PHE A 52 12.42 52.33 -8.93
CA PHE A 52 12.66 52.42 -7.49
C PHE A 52 13.15 51.08 -6.92
N CYS A 53 12.54 49.96 -7.33
CA CYS A 53 12.98 48.62 -6.93
C CYS A 53 14.43 48.32 -7.37
N LEU A 54 14.85 48.78 -8.55
CA LEU A 54 16.23 48.64 -9.02
C LEU A 54 17.19 49.41 -8.10
N TYR A 55 16.85 50.65 -7.74
CA TYR A 55 17.62 51.45 -6.78
C TYR A 55 17.65 50.80 -5.39
N PHE A 56 16.54 50.23 -4.93
CA PHE A 56 16.47 49.55 -3.62
C PHE A 56 17.41 48.36 -3.57
N LEU A 57 17.42 47.52 -4.62
CA LEU A 57 18.30 46.34 -4.71
C LEU A 57 19.79 46.68 -4.65
N SER A 58 20.21 47.84 -5.16
CA SER A 58 21.62 48.27 -5.08
C SER A 58 21.98 48.98 -3.78
N SER A 59 21.01 49.49 -3.04
CA SER A 59 21.24 50.48 -1.97
C SER A 59 20.89 49.98 -0.57
N THR A 60 20.01 48.98 -0.43
CA THR A 60 19.61 48.44 0.87
C THR A 60 20.48 47.26 1.32
N ARG A 61 20.43 46.94 2.62
CA ARG A 61 20.89 45.66 3.20
C ARG A 61 19.75 44.87 3.85
N ASN A 62 18.51 45.35 3.74
CA ASN A 62 17.35 44.71 4.33
C ASN A 62 16.81 43.61 3.40
N ASP A 63 16.92 42.36 3.84
CA ASP A 63 16.52 41.17 3.06
C ASP A 63 15.03 41.19 2.67
N TYR A 64 14.16 41.74 3.53
CA TYR A 64 12.73 41.87 3.24
C TYR A 64 12.47 42.82 2.08
N VAL A 65 13.18 43.95 2.05
CA VAL A 65 13.07 44.95 0.96
C VAL A 65 13.62 44.37 -0.35
N MET A 66 14.72 43.62 -0.29
CA MET A 66 15.26 42.94 -1.46
C MET A 66 14.27 41.89 -2.02
N MET A 67 13.70 41.04 -1.17
CA MET A 67 12.70 40.04 -1.60
C MET A 67 11.44 40.67 -2.17
N TYR A 68 10.94 41.73 -1.52
CA TYR A 68 9.79 42.48 -2.02
C TYR A 68 10.09 43.08 -3.40
N SER A 69 11.24 43.74 -3.56
CA SER A 69 11.68 44.33 -4.83
C SER A 69 11.78 43.29 -5.95
N LEU A 70 12.32 42.10 -5.66
CA LEU A 70 12.38 40.99 -6.63
C LEU A 70 10.99 40.43 -6.96
N THR A 71 10.07 40.39 -6.00
CA THR A 71 8.67 39.99 -6.21
C THR A 71 7.92 40.99 -7.11
N VAL A 72 8.21 42.29 -6.98
CA VAL A 72 7.69 43.32 -7.90
C VAL A 72 8.19 43.06 -9.33
N PHE A 73 9.48 42.75 -9.52
CA PHE A 73 10.01 42.38 -10.82
C PHE A 73 9.36 41.10 -11.38
N GLU A 74 9.26 40.04 -10.59
CA GLU A 74 8.62 38.78 -11.00
C GLU A 74 7.18 39.00 -11.47
N ASN A 75 6.38 39.78 -10.71
CA ASN A 75 5.02 40.11 -11.10
C ASN A 75 4.95 40.96 -12.39
N LEU A 76 5.86 41.94 -12.53
CA LEU A 76 5.95 42.76 -13.74
C LEU A 76 6.24 41.90 -14.97
N ILE A 77 7.18 40.96 -14.87
CA ILE A 77 7.61 40.09 -15.97
C ILE A 77 6.57 39.01 -16.28
N ASN A 78 5.91 38.45 -15.26
CA ASN A 78 4.99 37.34 -15.48
C ASN A 78 3.59 37.80 -15.88
N LYS A 79 3.14 38.99 -15.45
CA LYS A 79 1.76 39.46 -15.67
C LYS A 79 1.64 40.65 -16.61
N MET A 80 2.64 41.55 -16.65
CA MET A 80 2.53 42.84 -17.35
C MET A 80 3.56 43.04 -18.46
N TRP A 81 4.39 42.04 -18.76
CA TRP A 81 5.55 42.20 -19.64
C TRP A 81 5.20 42.69 -21.04
N LEU A 82 4.12 42.22 -21.65
CA LEU A 82 3.69 42.68 -22.98
C LEU A 82 3.40 44.20 -23.01
N GLY A 83 2.92 44.77 -21.91
CA GLY A 83 2.61 46.20 -21.79
C GLY A 83 3.79 47.10 -21.45
N VAL A 84 4.96 46.55 -21.12
CA VAL A 84 6.15 47.34 -20.76
C VAL A 84 6.80 47.92 -22.03
N PRO A 85 7.18 49.22 -22.04
CA PRO A 85 7.89 49.84 -23.18
C PRO A 85 9.20 49.13 -23.53
N SER A 86 9.56 49.07 -24.81
CA SER A 86 10.77 48.39 -25.29
C SER A 86 12.08 48.94 -24.71
N GLN A 87 12.13 50.25 -24.45
CA GLN A 87 13.27 50.91 -23.80
C GLN A 87 13.44 50.41 -22.36
N ASP A 88 12.35 50.40 -21.59
CA ASP A 88 12.32 49.91 -20.20
C ASP A 88 12.69 48.42 -20.13
N LYS A 89 12.17 47.59 -21.05
CA LYS A 89 12.56 46.17 -21.15
C LYS A 89 14.05 45.99 -21.37
N THR A 90 14.65 46.82 -22.22
CA THR A 90 16.08 46.76 -22.54
C THR A 90 16.93 47.20 -21.35
N GLU A 91 16.49 48.23 -20.63
CA GLU A 91 17.12 48.69 -19.39
C GLU A 91 17.11 47.59 -18.33
N ILE A 92 15.95 46.99 -18.04
CA ILE A 92 15.79 45.88 -17.09
C ILE A 92 16.69 44.69 -17.45
N ARG A 93 16.69 44.27 -18.73
CA ARG A 93 17.53 43.17 -19.24
C ARG A 93 19.02 43.44 -19.09
N SER A 94 19.44 44.70 -19.14
CA SER A 94 20.85 45.07 -18.99
C SER A 94 21.29 45.24 -17.54
N CYS A 95 20.41 45.73 -16.66
CA CYS A 95 20.77 46.11 -15.30
C CYS A 95 20.72 44.93 -14.31
N LEU A 96 19.71 44.06 -14.38
CA LEU A 96 19.58 42.95 -13.43
C LEU A 96 20.75 41.94 -13.51
N PRO A 97 21.22 41.50 -14.70
CA PRO A 97 22.41 40.65 -14.79
C PRO A 97 23.69 41.34 -14.30
N LYS A 98 23.86 42.64 -14.55
CA LYS A 98 25.01 43.42 -14.03
C LYS A 98 25.00 43.47 -12.50
N LEU A 99 23.83 43.69 -11.90
CA LEU A 99 23.65 43.70 -10.45
C LEU A 99 23.97 42.32 -9.86
N LEU A 100 23.47 41.26 -10.47
CA LEU A 100 23.77 39.88 -10.07
C LEU A 100 25.29 39.63 -10.10
N LEU A 101 25.96 39.95 -11.20
CA LEU A 101 27.41 39.72 -11.32
C LEU A 101 28.23 40.57 -10.36
N ALA A 102 27.83 41.81 -10.09
CA ALA A 102 28.53 42.67 -9.14
C ALA A 102 28.41 42.19 -7.69
N HIS A 103 27.28 41.59 -7.30
CA HIS A 103 26.94 41.32 -5.89
C HIS A 103 26.68 39.84 -5.55
N HIS A 104 26.82 38.90 -6.48
CA HIS A 104 26.49 37.47 -6.26
C HIS A 104 27.21 36.82 -5.07
N LYS A 105 28.39 37.31 -4.68
CA LYS A 105 29.15 36.81 -3.52
C LYS A 105 28.69 37.40 -2.18
N THR A 106 28.08 38.59 -2.20
CA THR A 106 27.67 39.32 -1.00
C THR A 106 26.19 39.14 -0.67
N LEU A 107 25.37 38.80 -1.67
CA LEU A 107 23.94 38.58 -1.49
C LEU A 107 23.66 37.26 -0.73
N PRO A 108 22.68 37.22 0.18
CA PRO A 108 22.18 35.98 0.76
C PRO A 108 21.70 35.01 -0.33
N TYR A 109 21.86 33.71 -0.11
CA TYR A 109 21.61 32.69 -1.13
C TYR A 109 20.17 32.74 -1.68
N PHE A 110 19.17 33.00 -0.83
CA PHE A 110 17.76 33.06 -1.24
C PHE A 110 17.45 34.30 -2.10
N ILE A 111 18.06 35.46 -1.81
CA ILE A 111 17.97 36.67 -2.64
C ILE A 111 18.64 36.43 -3.99
N ARG A 112 19.86 35.89 -3.98
CA ARG A 112 20.64 35.58 -5.18
C ARG A 112 19.86 34.63 -6.10
N ASN A 113 19.32 33.55 -5.56
CA ASN A 113 18.56 32.57 -6.32
C ASN A 113 17.25 33.17 -6.86
N LYS A 114 16.55 34.01 -6.07
CA LYS A 114 15.37 34.74 -6.53
C LYS A 114 15.70 35.71 -7.67
N LEU A 115 16.82 36.42 -7.61
CA LEU A 115 17.29 37.29 -8.69
C LEU A 115 17.65 36.49 -9.96
N CYS A 116 18.28 35.31 -9.81
CA CYS A 116 18.51 34.40 -10.93
C CYS A 116 17.17 33.99 -11.58
N LYS A 117 16.17 33.61 -10.77
CA LYS A 117 14.82 33.28 -11.26
C LYS A 117 14.19 34.43 -12.03
N VAL A 118 14.23 35.65 -11.50
CA VAL A 118 13.70 36.85 -12.20
C VAL A 118 14.38 37.05 -13.56
N ILE A 119 15.70 36.85 -13.66
CA ILE A 119 16.41 36.96 -14.94
C ILE A 119 16.00 35.83 -15.91
N VAL A 120 15.78 34.62 -15.40
CA VAL A 120 15.28 33.48 -16.17
C VAL A 120 13.85 33.72 -16.66
N ASP A 121 12.97 34.31 -15.84
CA ASP A 121 11.61 34.70 -16.23
C ASP A 121 11.62 35.68 -17.42
N ILE A 122 12.62 36.59 -17.49
CA ILE A 122 12.80 37.44 -18.67
C ILE A 122 13.21 36.61 -19.89
N GLY A 123 14.15 35.68 -19.73
CA GLY A 123 14.53 34.73 -20.77
C GLY A 123 13.33 33.92 -21.29
N ARG A 124 12.47 33.45 -20.37
CA ARG A 124 11.23 32.73 -20.67
C ARG A 124 10.32 33.53 -21.62
N GLN A 125 10.25 34.86 -21.47
CA GLN A 125 9.45 35.72 -22.34
C GLN A 125 10.16 36.15 -23.64
N ASP A 126 11.45 36.50 -23.57
CA ASP A 126 12.14 37.24 -24.63
C ASP A 126 13.22 36.45 -25.41
N TRP A 127 13.64 35.27 -24.94
CA TRP A 127 14.65 34.45 -25.63
C TRP A 127 14.03 33.66 -26.80
N PRO A 128 14.60 33.64 -28.01
CA PRO A 128 15.87 34.25 -28.42
C PRO A 128 15.71 35.63 -29.05
N MET A 129 14.50 35.99 -29.52
CA MET A 129 14.27 37.13 -30.43
C MET A 129 14.59 38.50 -29.85
N PHE A 130 14.36 38.72 -28.56
CA PHE A 130 14.64 39.99 -27.91
C PHE A 130 15.83 39.88 -26.97
N TYR A 131 16.10 38.70 -26.41
CA TYR A 131 17.21 38.44 -25.50
C TYR A 131 18.16 37.34 -26.03
N HIS A 132 18.80 37.62 -27.17
CA HIS A 132 19.64 36.66 -27.91
C HIS A 132 20.75 36.00 -27.07
N ASP A 133 21.49 36.78 -26.29
CA ASP A 133 22.65 36.29 -25.54
C ASP A 133 22.29 35.59 -24.22
N PHE A 134 21.00 35.49 -23.86
CA PHE A 134 20.56 34.95 -22.57
C PHE A 134 21.20 33.60 -22.23
N PHE A 135 21.03 32.60 -23.09
CA PHE A 135 21.52 31.26 -22.84
C PHE A 135 23.04 31.16 -22.99
N THR A 136 23.62 31.86 -23.97
CA THR A 136 25.08 31.92 -24.17
C THR A 136 25.79 32.50 -22.95
N ASN A 137 25.22 33.52 -22.31
CA ASN A 137 25.75 34.10 -21.07
C ASN A 137 25.77 33.06 -19.93
N ILE A 138 24.72 32.24 -19.79
CA ILE A 138 24.69 31.16 -18.80
C ILE A 138 25.83 30.16 -19.04
N LEU A 139 26.04 29.74 -20.30
CA LEU A 139 27.13 28.83 -20.66
C LEU A 139 28.51 29.44 -20.36
N GLN A 140 28.70 30.74 -20.62
CA GLN A 140 29.95 31.44 -20.29
C GLN A 140 30.20 31.51 -18.78
N LEU A 141 29.17 31.73 -17.97
CA LEU A 141 29.30 31.73 -16.50
C LEU A 141 29.73 30.37 -15.97
N ILE A 142 29.23 29.28 -16.56
CA ILE A 142 29.59 27.90 -16.20
C ILE A 142 31.08 27.64 -16.47
N GLN A 143 31.61 28.11 -17.60
CA GLN A 143 32.99 27.86 -18.02
C GLN A 143 34.05 28.59 -17.18
N SER A 144 33.68 29.65 -16.45
CA SER A 144 34.61 30.41 -15.61
C SER A 144 34.56 29.92 -14.16
N PRO A 145 35.69 29.49 -13.56
CA PRO A 145 35.71 28.80 -12.26
C PRO A 145 35.12 29.61 -11.11
N VAL A 146 35.23 30.95 -11.18
CA VAL A 146 34.70 31.85 -10.13
C VAL A 146 33.17 31.96 -10.19
N THR A 147 32.59 31.82 -11.38
CA THR A 147 31.16 31.98 -11.64
C THR A 147 30.44 30.67 -11.91
N THR A 148 31.16 29.53 -11.97
CA THR A 148 30.58 28.22 -12.25
C THR A 148 29.38 27.89 -11.36
N PRO A 149 29.41 28.08 -10.01
CA PRO A 149 28.25 27.80 -9.17
C PRO A 149 27.02 28.64 -9.56
N LEU A 150 27.24 29.93 -9.87
CA LEU A 150 26.17 30.83 -10.29
C LEU A 150 25.58 30.41 -11.64
N GLY A 151 26.45 30.05 -12.60
CA GLY A 151 26.04 29.54 -13.90
C GLY A 151 25.22 28.25 -13.81
N LEU A 152 25.61 27.32 -12.94
CA LEU A 152 24.86 26.08 -12.70
C LEU A 152 23.49 26.34 -12.07
N ILE A 153 23.39 27.24 -11.09
CA ILE A 153 22.10 27.66 -10.51
C ILE A 153 21.20 28.25 -11.62
N MET A 154 21.73 29.17 -12.43
CA MET A 154 20.97 29.74 -13.54
C MET A 154 20.54 28.69 -14.57
N LEU A 155 21.39 27.73 -14.88
CA LEU A 155 21.08 26.62 -15.79
C LEU A 155 19.95 25.75 -15.24
N LYS A 156 20.03 25.36 -13.96
CA LYS A 156 18.98 24.57 -13.29
C LYS A 156 17.64 25.31 -13.32
N THR A 157 17.61 26.56 -12.88
CA THR A 157 16.40 27.39 -12.89
C THR A 157 15.87 27.60 -14.32
N THR A 158 16.75 27.75 -15.31
CA THR A 158 16.37 27.81 -16.72
C THR A 158 15.71 26.51 -17.17
N SER A 159 16.27 25.35 -16.78
CA SER A 159 15.67 24.06 -17.10
C SER A 159 14.30 23.88 -16.45
N GLU A 160 14.12 24.29 -15.20
CA GLU A 160 12.85 24.20 -14.46
C GLU A 160 11.77 25.09 -15.11
N GLU A 161 12.10 26.36 -15.38
CA GLU A 161 11.12 27.36 -15.83
C GLU A 161 10.81 27.31 -17.33
N LEU A 162 11.74 26.86 -18.18
CA LEU A 162 11.54 26.85 -19.64
C LEU A 162 11.18 25.46 -20.19
N ALA A 163 11.65 24.36 -19.59
CA ALA A 163 11.32 23.01 -20.06
C ALA A 163 10.00 22.49 -19.48
N CYS A 164 9.68 22.90 -18.24
CA CYS A 164 8.45 22.56 -17.52
C CYS A 164 7.71 23.82 -17.03
N PRO A 165 7.34 24.77 -17.91
CA PRO A 165 6.69 26.02 -17.52
C PRO A 165 5.28 25.80 -16.96
N TRP A 166 4.94 26.55 -15.91
CA TRP A 166 3.59 26.65 -15.32
C TRP A 166 2.53 27.07 -16.36
N GLU A 167 1.24 26.91 -16.06
CA GLU A 167 0.12 27.01 -17.03
C GLU A 167 -0.06 28.38 -17.72
N ASP A 168 0.68 29.42 -17.32
CA ASP A 168 0.50 30.80 -17.79
C ASP A 168 1.03 31.12 -19.21
N LEU A 169 1.79 30.20 -19.83
CA LEU A 169 2.33 30.39 -21.20
C LEU A 169 1.48 29.69 -22.27
N SER A 170 1.43 30.27 -23.47
CA SER A 170 0.81 29.64 -24.63
C SER A 170 1.54 28.35 -25.04
N ILE A 171 0.80 27.36 -25.53
CA ILE A 171 1.35 26.06 -25.97
C ILE A 171 2.46 26.26 -27.00
N ALA A 172 2.25 27.15 -27.98
CA ALA A 172 3.25 27.46 -29.01
C ALA A 172 4.56 27.98 -28.40
N ARG A 173 4.49 28.83 -27.36
CA ARG A 173 5.68 29.34 -26.68
C ARG A 173 6.39 28.25 -25.87
N LYS A 174 5.64 27.36 -25.22
CA LYS A 174 6.20 26.19 -24.51
C LYS A 174 6.96 25.26 -25.46
N GLU A 175 6.38 24.97 -26.62
CA GLU A 175 7.01 24.14 -27.65
C GLU A 175 8.27 24.79 -28.24
N GLU A 176 8.22 26.10 -28.51
CA GLU A 176 9.37 26.87 -29.01
C GLU A 176 10.54 26.83 -28.00
N LEU A 177 10.29 27.17 -26.73
CA LEU A 177 11.31 27.15 -25.68
C LEU A 177 11.90 25.75 -25.49
N ARG A 178 11.06 24.71 -25.49
CA ARG A 178 11.51 23.32 -25.38
C ARG A 178 12.40 22.93 -26.57
N LYS A 179 12.03 23.32 -27.79
CA LYS A 179 12.85 23.06 -28.98
C LYS A 179 14.21 23.75 -28.90
N LEU A 180 14.26 25.01 -28.51
CA LEU A 180 15.50 25.77 -28.36
C LEU A 180 16.41 25.18 -27.28
N LEU A 181 15.84 24.71 -26.16
CA LEU A 181 16.60 24.01 -25.14
C LEU A 181 17.15 22.67 -25.65
N LEU A 182 16.35 21.89 -26.38
CA LEU A 182 16.78 20.61 -26.97
C LEU A 182 18.00 20.77 -27.90
N GLU A 183 18.06 21.86 -28.67
CA GLU A 183 19.21 22.18 -29.52
C GLU A 183 20.51 22.39 -28.72
N GLN A 184 20.41 22.79 -27.44
CA GLN A 184 21.56 23.04 -26.57
C GLN A 184 21.91 21.87 -25.63
N VAL A 185 21.08 20.82 -25.56
CA VAL A 185 21.24 19.72 -24.59
C VAL A 185 22.62 19.06 -24.68
N GLN A 186 23.13 18.77 -25.88
CA GLN A 186 24.43 18.12 -26.05
C GLN A 186 25.58 18.97 -25.50
N ASN A 187 25.53 20.28 -25.76
CA ASN A 187 26.52 21.23 -25.25
C ASN A 187 26.49 21.28 -23.72
N VAL A 188 25.29 21.34 -23.15
CA VAL A 188 25.09 21.37 -21.69
C VAL A 188 25.58 20.09 -21.04
N LEU A 189 25.20 18.91 -21.57
CA LEU A 189 25.64 17.62 -21.04
C LEU A 189 27.17 17.48 -21.14
N GLY A 190 27.78 17.92 -22.24
CA GLY A 190 29.24 17.94 -22.39
C GLY A 190 29.93 18.82 -21.33
N LEU A 191 29.38 20.00 -21.05
CA LEU A 191 29.91 20.90 -20.01
C LEU A 191 29.77 20.30 -18.61
N LEU A 192 28.59 19.77 -18.25
CA LEU A 192 28.35 19.15 -16.94
C LEU A 192 29.25 17.93 -16.73
N THR A 193 29.38 17.08 -17.76
CA THR A 193 30.29 15.92 -17.73
C THR A 193 31.73 16.38 -17.53
N GLY A 194 32.20 17.37 -18.30
CA GLY A 194 33.55 17.89 -18.21
C GLY A 194 33.88 18.53 -16.84
N ILE A 195 32.92 19.22 -16.22
CA ILE A 195 33.09 19.75 -14.86
C ILE A 195 33.31 18.61 -13.87
N LEU A 196 32.43 17.61 -13.87
CA LEU A 196 32.52 16.46 -12.97
C LEU A 196 33.81 15.65 -13.18
N GLU A 197 34.20 15.39 -14.42
CA GLU A 197 35.44 14.70 -14.77
C GLU A 197 36.68 15.49 -14.35
N SER A 198 36.71 16.80 -14.62
CA SER A 198 37.85 17.66 -14.26
C SER A 198 38.08 17.72 -12.75
N ILE A 199 37.00 17.78 -11.96
CA ILE A 199 37.07 17.76 -10.50
C ILE A 199 37.52 16.37 -10.03
N TRP A 200 36.96 15.30 -10.59
CA TRP A 200 37.35 13.94 -10.25
C TRP A 200 38.85 13.69 -10.49
N ASP A 201 39.35 14.04 -11.68
CA ASP A 201 40.75 13.82 -12.07
C ASP A 201 41.71 14.65 -11.21
N LYS A 202 41.36 15.91 -10.91
CA LYS A 202 42.16 16.80 -10.05
C LYS A 202 42.46 16.18 -8.68
N TYR A 203 41.48 15.50 -8.07
CA TYR A 203 41.62 14.91 -6.75
C TYR A 203 41.98 13.41 -6.75
N SER A 204 41.88 12.73 -7.90
CA SER A 204 42.29 11.33 -8.05
C SER A 204 43.82 11.19 -8.11
N VAL A 205 44.52 12.15 -8.72
CA VAL A 205 46.00 12.14 -8.88
C VAL A 205 46.75 12.38 -7.57
N THR A 206 46.20 13.19 -6.66
CA THR A 206 46.80 13.53 -5.36
C THR A 206 46.68 12.43 -4.30
N ALA A 207 45.90 11.37 -4.54
CA ALA A 207 45.75 10.22 -3.65
C ALA A 207 46.79 9.10 -3.88
N ALA A 208 47.73 9.29 -4.82
CA ALA A 208 48.77 8.32 -5.13
C ALA A 208 49.89 8.31 -4.06
N THR A 209 49.68 7.59 -2.97
CA THR A 209 50.78 7.02 -2.16
C THR A 209 51.33 5.75 -2.85
N PRO A 210 52.61 5.36 -2.65
CA PRO A 210 53.26 4.29 -3.43
C PRO A 210 52.58 2.92 -3.25
N PRO A 211 52.74 1.98 -4.19
CA PRO A 211 51.92 0.77 -4.26
C PRO A 211 52.09 -0.14 -3.03
N PRO A 212 51.01 -0.79 -2.55
CA PRO A 212 51.11 -1.79 -1.49
C PRO A 212 51.82 -3.05 -1.99
N SER A 213 52.52 -3.73 -1.07
CA SER A 213 53.20 -5.01 -1.31
C SER A 213 52.21 -6.13 -1.67
N PRO A 214 52.62 -7.15 -2.45
CA PRO A 214 51.72 -8.15 -3.01
C PRO A 214 51.40 -9.22 -1.95
N THR A 215 50.48 -8.92 -1.04
CA THR A 215 49.92 -9.91 -0.10
C THR A 215 48.43 -9.70 0.10
N SER A 216 47.68 -9.88 -0.98
CA SER A 216 46.29 -10.36 -0.91
C SER A 216 45.95 -10.93 -2.28
N ARG A 217 45.89 -12.27 -2.38
CA ARG A 217 45.23 -12.94 -3.50
C ARG A 217 43.74 -12.62 -3.39
N GLU A 218 43.32 -11.49 -3.94
CA GLU A 218 41.91 -11.14 -4.12
C GLU A 218 41.37 -11.99 -5.28
N SER A 219 40.36 -12.81 -5.00
CA SER A 219 39.57 -13.49 -6.03
C SER A 219 38.64 -12.46 -6.68
N ASP A 220 39.19 -11.63 -7.56
CA ASP A 220 38.49 -10.52 -8.20
C ASP A 220 37.57 -11.06 -9.33
N LEU A 221 36.36 -11.53 -8.98
CA LEU A 221 35.32 -11.96 -9.92
C LEU A 221 35.01 -10.89 -10.99
N LEU A 222 35.12 -9.60 -10.62
CA LEU A 222 35.06 -8.46 -11.54
C LEU A 222 36.15 -8.51 -12.62
N SER A 223 37.38 -8.92 -12.29
CA SER A 223 38.47 -9.02 -13.27
C SER A 223 38.22 -10.13 -14.30
N SER A 224 37.53 -11.21 -13.90
CA SER A 224 37.09 -12.30 -14.78
C SER A 224 35.93 -11.86 -15.68
N LEU A 225 35.00 -11.06 -15.17
CA LEU A 225 33.81 -10.60 -15.89
C LEU A 225 34.09 -9.44 -16.85
N LEU A 226 35.06 -8.58 -16.54
CA LEU A 226 35.27 -7.34 -17.29
C LEU A 226 36.05 -7.53 -18.61
N GLN A 227 36.74 -8.66 -18.84
CA GLN A 227 37.63 -8.97 -19.98
C GLN A 227 38.60 -7.84 -20.44
N SER A 228 38.65 -6.72 -19.71
CA SER A 228 39.36 -5.48 -20.02
C SER A 228 40.07 -5.00 -18.74
N PRO A 229 41.40 -5.12 -18.68
CA PRO A 229 42.21 -4.68 -17.55
C PRO A 229 42.08 -3.17 -17.23
N ARG A 230 41.58 -2.37 -18.18
CA ARG A 230 41.39 -0.91 -18.02
C ARG A 230 40.12 -0.56 -17.22
N ALA A 231 39.01 -1.24 -17.48
CA ALA A 231 37.75 -0.99 -16.77
C ALA A 231 37.86 -1.38 -15.28
N ALA A 232 38.50 -2.52 -14.99
CA ALA A 232 38.76 -2.97 -13.61
C ALA A 232 39.66 -2.00 -12.84
N LYS A 233 40.69 -1.42 -13.49
CA LYS A 233 41.56 -0.41 -12.88
C LYS A 233 40.85 0.89 -12.55
N LEU A 234 39.93 1.36 -13.41
CA LEU A 234 39.13 2.56 -13.19
C LEU A 234 38.11 2.37 -12.05
N LEU A 235 37.43 1.21 -12.03
CA LEU A 235 36.48 0.85 -10.98
C LEU A 235 37.15 0.64 -9.60
N ASN A 236 38.42 0.25 -9.56
CA ASN A 236 39.16 0.03 -8.31
C ASN A 236 39.91 1.26 -7.79
N GLN A 237 39.79 2.43 -8.43
CA GLN A 237 40.41 3.67 -7.92
C GLN A 237 39.79 4.08 -6.58
N PRO A 238 40.59 4.56 -5.60
CA PRO A 238 40.08 5.08 -4.34
C PRO A 238 39.20 6.32 -4.58
N ILE A 239 38.18 6.52 -3.75
CA ILE A 239 37.33 7.70 -3.83
C ILE A 239 38.17 8.94 -3.47
N PRO A 240 38.18 9.99 -4.30
CA PRO A 240 38.93 11.21 -4.02
C PRO A 240 38.33 11.98 -2.84
N ALA A 241 39.18 12.63 -2.04
CA ALA A 241 38.75 13.53 -0.97
C ALA A 241 38.55 14.94 -1.55
N LEU A 242 37.29 15.35 -1.72
CA LEU A 242 36.91 16.67 -2.23
C LEU A 242 36.91 17.73 -1.11
N ASP A 243 37.22 18.97 -1.50
CA ASP A 243 37.00 20.17 -0.69
C ASP A 243 35.55 20.68 -0.84
N SER A 244 35.09 21.47 0.13
CA SER A 244 33.69 21.93 0.21
C SER A 244 33.22 22.73 -1.00
N GLU A 245 34.10 23.49 -1.67
CA GLU A 245 33.72 24.24 -2.89
C GLU A 245 33.51 23.30 -4.08
N SER A 246 34.41 22.33 -4.29
CA SER A 246 34.27 21.33 -5.36
C SER A 246 33.06 20.43 -5.13
N GLU A 247 32.77 20.07 -3.88
CA GLU A 247 31.60 19.30 -3.48
C GLU A 247 30.29 20.05 -3.81
N TYR A 248 30.22 21.35 -3.49
CA TYR A 248 29.08 22.20 -3.84
C TYR A 248 28.89 22.36 -5.36
N VAL A 249 29.97 22.44 -6.13
CA VAL A 249 29.89 22.50 -7.60
C VAL A 249 29.38 21.16 -8.16
N CYS A 250 29.88 20.03 -7.65
CA CYS A 250 29.43 18.71 -8.07
C CYS A 250 27.96 18.46 -7.74
N SER A 251 27.48 18.90 -6.56
CA SER A 251 26.07 18.76 -6.19
C SER A 251 25.17 19.53 -7.15
N LEU A 252 25.49 20.80 -7.44
CA LEU A 252 24.76 21.61 -8.42
C LEU A 252 24.76 20.97 -9.82
N ALA A 253 25.90 20.43 -10.25
CA ALA A 253 26.01 19.77 -11.56
C ALA A 253 25.15 18.49 -11.64
N LEU A 254 25.15 17.67 -10.58
CA LEU A 254 24.30 16.47 -10.50
C LEU A 254 22.82 16.82 -10.40
N GLU A 255 22.44 17.87 -9.66
CA GLU A 255 21.06 18.37 -9.63
C GLU A 255 20.59 18.85 -11.02
N CYS A 256 21.47 19.54 -11.76
CA CYS A 256 21.18 19.91 -13.16
C CYS A 256 20.96 18.65 -14.02
N LEU A 257 21.83 17.64 -13.91
CA LEU A 257 21.70 16.40 -14.66
C LEU A 257 20.39 15.66 -14.33
N ALA A 258 20.05 15.51 -13.04
CA ALA A 258 18.81 14.87 -12.61
C ALA A 258 17.58 15.57 -13.21
N HIS A 259 17.52 16.90 -13.12
CA HIS A 259 16.40 17.65 -13.68
C HIS A 259 16.36 17.57 -15.22
N LEU A 260 17.50 17.65 -15.91
CA LEU A 260 17.57 17.47 -17.37
C LEU A 260 17.05 16.09 -17.79
N PHE A 261 17.47 15.03 -17.10
CA PHE A 261 17.02 13.67 -17.39
C PHE A 261 15.52 13.47 -17.25
N SER A 262 14.82 14.26 -16.42
CA SER A 262 13.37 14.17 -16.28
C SER A 262 12.61 14.47 -17.59
N TRP A 263 13.13 15.32 -18.48
CA TRP A 263 12.39 15.77 -19.67
C TRP A 263 13.10 15.57 -21.02
N ILE A 264 14.43 15.38 -21.08
CA ILE A 264 15.13 15.21 -22.36
C ILE A 264 14.87 13.83 -23.01
N PRO A 265 14.96 13.72 -24.36
CA PRO A 265 15.00 12.45 -25.06
C PRO A 265 16.38 11.79 -24.87
N LEU A 266 16.41 10.72 -24.08
CA LEU A 266 17.65 10.06 -23.64
C LEU A 266 18.36 9.24 -24.73
N SER A 267 17.64 8.69 -25.72
CA SER A 267 18.20 7.78 -26.73
C SER A 267 19.33 8.39 -27.56
N THR A 268 19.30 9.69 -27.81
CA THR A 268 20.31 10.43 -28.59
C THR A 268 21.25 11.27 -27.74
N SER A 269 21.01 11.35 -26.43
CA SER A 269 21.67 12.34 -25.53
C SER A 269 22.64 11.74 -24.53
N ILE A 270 22.48 10.47 -24.18
CA ILE A 270 23.36 9.81 -23.21
C ILE A 270 24.63 9.33 -23.90
N THR A 271 25.79 9.74 -23.37
CA THR A 271 27.08 9.20 -23.75
C THR A 271 27.58 8.17 -22.71
N PRO A 272 28.37 7.17 -23.12
CA PRO A 272 28.95 6.22 -22.17
C PRO A 272 29.87 6.88 -21.12
N SER A 273 30.53 7.99 -21.45
CA SER A 273 31.38 8.76 -20.51
C SER A 273 30.55 9.39 -19.40
N LEU A 274 29.47 10.11 -19.74
CA LEU A 274 28.55 10.70 -18.77
C LEU A 274 28.02 9.64 -17.79
N LEU A 275 27.61 8.49 -18.32
CA LEU A 275 27.13 7.39 -17.50
C LEU A 275 28.19 6.92 -16.49
N THR A 276 29.42 6.71 -16.97
CA THR A 276 30.55 6.27 -16.14
C THR A 276 30.86 7.29 -15.04
N THR A 277 30.83 8.58 -15.38
CA THR A 277 31.06 9.68 -14.46
C THR A 277 29.99 9.72 -13.37
N ILE A 278 28.70 9.61 -13.71
CA ILE A 278 27.63 9.56 -12.69
C ILE A 278 27.82 8.34 -11.75
N PHE A 279 28.16 7.16 -12.29
CA PHE A 279 28.43 5.99 -11.46
C PHE A 279 29.67 6.15 -10.57
N HIS A 280 30.72 6.86 -11.02
CA HIS A 280 31.85 7.21 -10.16
C HIS A 280 31.39 8.03 -8.95
N PHE A 281 30.50 9.01 -9.15
CA PHE A 281 29.95 9.79 -8.06
C PHE A 281 28.98 9.00 -7.17
N ALA A 282 28.24 8.02 -7.72
CA ALA A 282 27.40 7.11 -6.92
C ALA A 282 28.23 6.29 -5.91
N ARG A 283 29.53 6.10 -6.14
CA ARG A 283 30.43 5.38 -5.21
C ARG A 283 30.67 6.13 -3.91
N PHE A 284 30.46 7.45 -3.84
CA PHE A 284 30.57 8.23 -2.60
C PHE A 284 29.59 7.75 -1.53
N GLY A 285 28.37 7.33 -1.92
CA GLY A 285 27.39 6.80 -0.98
C GLY A 285 27.77 5.44 -0.38
N CYS A 286 28.74 4.73 -0.96
CA CYS A 286 29.25 3.47 -0.44
C CYS A 286 30.44 3.63 0.55
N ASP A 287 30.88 4.85 0.85
CA ASP A 287 32.07 5.10 1.69
C ASP A 287 31.72 5.27 3.17
N THR A 288 32.12 4.30 3.99
CA THR A 288 31.89 4.30 5.45
C THR A 288 33.03 4.97 6.24
N ARG A 289 34.10 5.45 5.58
CA ARG A 289 35.30 6.03 6.25
C ARG A 289 34.97 7.26 7.10
N VAL A 290 33.90 7.98 6.80
CA VAL A 290 33.55 9.23 7.45
C VAL A 290 32.97 9.03 8.86
N ARG A 291 32.15 7.99 9.10
CA ARG A 291 31.60 7.69 10.45
C ARG A 291 32.64 7.17 11.45
N LYS A 292 33.72 6.53 10.98
CA LYS A 292 34.78 6.03 11.89
C LYS A 292 35.64 7.15 12.47
N MET A 293 35.82 8.26 11.75
CA MET A 293 36.63 9.39 12.24
C MET A 293 35.89 10.22 13.32
N SER A 294 34.55 10.31 13.23
CA SER A 294 33.72 11.01 14.22
C SER A 294 33.54 10.24 15.53
N SER A 295 33.66 8.91 15.53
CA SER A 295 33.63 8.09 16.75
C SER A 295 34.88 8.26 17.64
N ILE A 296 36.03 8.66 17.07
CA ILE A 296 37.29 8.76 17.81
C ILE A 296 37.47 10.15 18.44
N ASN A 297 36.92 11.18 17.81
CA ASN A 297 36.95 12.56 18.32
C ASN A 297 35.52 13.02 18.61
N GLY A 298 35.09 12.91 19.88
CA GLY A 298 33.75 13.23 20.37
C GLY A 298 33.34 14.72 20.30
N SER A 299 33.49 15.35 19.14
CA SER A 299 33.04 16.71 18.84
C SER A 299 31.78 16.66 17.96
N SER A 300 30.65 17.09 18.52
CA SER A 300 29.32 17.18 17.90
C SER A 300 29.23 18.12 16.69
N GLN A 301 30.28 18.87 16.36
CA GLN A 301 30.34 19.75 15.18
C GLN A 301 30.71 19.03 13.87
N ASN A 302 31.20 17.78 13.91
CA ASN A 302 31.60 17.04 12.71
C ASN A 302 30.49 16.16 12.10
N ALA A 303 29.29 16.14 12.70
CA ALA A 303 28.15 15.38 12.17
C ALA A 303 27.58 16.00 10.87
N SER A 304 27.58 17.33 10.74
CA SER A 304 27.08 18.03 9.53
C SER A 304 27.92 17.73 8.28
N LEU A 305 29.25 17.73 8.41
CA LEU A 305 30.18 17.41 7.31
C LEU A 305 30.08 15.97 6.80
N SER A 306 29.52 15.06 7.62
CA SER A 306 29.32 13.66 7.23
C SER A 306 28.07 13.42 6.38
N HIS A 307 27.04 14.26 6.55
CA HIS A 307 25.83 14.25 5.73
C HIS A 307 26.11 14.81 4.32
N GLU A 308 26.99 15.80 4.22
CA GLU A 308 27.30 16.48 2.95
C GLU A 308 27.94 15.53 1.91
N ARG A 309 28.85 14.63 2.33
CA ARG A 309 29.52 13.70 1.38
C ARG A 309 28.66 12.55 0.89
N GLY A 310 27.72 12.08 1.73
CA GLY A 310 26.70 11.11 1.33
C GLY A 310 25.76 11.69 0.26
N GLN A 311 25.52 13.00 0.30
CA GLN A 311 24.64 13.72 -0.61
C GLN A 311 25.05 13.57 -2.08
N LEU A 312 26.35 13.59 -2.39
CA LEU A 312 26.82 13.36 -3.77
C LEU A 312 26.45 11.97 -4.28
N GLY A 313 26.53 10.95 -3.42
CA GLY A 313 26.10 9.59 -3.73
C GLY A 313 24.59 9.53 -4.00
N VAL A 314 23.79 10.19 -3.17
CA VAL A 314 22.32 10.25 -3.30
C VAL A 314 21.88 10.99 -4.56
N LEU A 315 22.51 12.14 -4.88
CA LEU A 315 22.24 12.91 -6.09
C LEU A 315 22.62 12.13 -7.35
N ALA A 316 23.77 11.45 -7.33
CA ALA A 316 24.19 10.59 -8.43
C ALA A 316 23.25 9.39 -8.63
N MET A 317 22.81 8.74 -7.54
CA MET A 317 21.81 7.67 -7.62
C MET A 317 20.46 8.17 -8.12
N SER A 318 20.07 9.40 -7.77
CA SER A 318 18.87 10.04 -8.30
C SER A 318 18.97 10.25 -9.82
N CYS A 319 20.13 10.70 -10.32
CA CYS A 319 20.40 10.78 -11.76
C CYS A 319 20.29 9.40 -12.44
N ILE A 320 20.84 8.35 -11.82
CA ILE A 320 20.78 6.98 -12.34
C ILE A 320 19.33 6.47 -12.37
N ASN A 321 18.53 6.76 -11.34
CA ASN A 321 17.13 6.34 -11.29
C ASN A 321 16.28 7.03 -12.35
N GLU A 322 16.47 8.34 -12.59
CA GLU A 322 15.82 9.05 -13.70
C GLU A 322 16.21 8.49 -15.08
N LEU A 323 17.47 8.09 -15.24
CA LEU A 323 17.97 7.46 -16.45
C LEU A 323 17.36 6.05 -16.65
N MET A 324 17.21 5.30 -15.56
CA MET A 324 16.73 3.92 -15.55
C MET A 324 15.20 3.78 -15.65
N SER A 325 14.46 4.75 -15.11
CA SER A 325 12.99 4.78 -15.16
C SER A 325 12.47 4.91 -16.60
N LYS A 326 13.26 5.54 -17.46
CA LYS A 326 12.94 5.69 -18.88
C LYS A 326 13.37 4.44 -19.66
N ASN A 327 12.43 3.90 -20.44
CA ASN A 327 12.64 2.80 -21.39
C ASN A 327 13.51 3.20 -22.60
N CYS A 328 14.67 3.82 -22.37
CA CYS A 328 15.55 4.28 -23.44
C CYS A 328 16.35 3.12 -24.05
N VAL A 329 16.57 3.20 -25.36
CA VAL A 329 17.49 2.34 -26.12
C VAL A 329 18.49 3.31 -26.77
N PRO A 330 19.66 3.57 -26.13
CA PRO A 330 20.68 4.44 -26.72
C PRO A 330 21.19 3.93 -28.06
N VAL A 331 21.76 4.81 -28.89
CA VAL A 331 22.35 4.45 -30.20
C VAL A 331 23.46 3.39 -30.05
N GLU A 332 24.24 3.45 -28.98
CA GLU A 332 25.24 2.45 -28.57
C GLU A 332 24.69 1.51 -27.50
N PHE A 333 23.54 0.90 -27.79
CA PHE A 333 22.74 0.14 -26.83
C PHE A 333 23.50 -0.95 -26.08
N GLU A 334 24.34 -1.72 -26.78
CA GLU A 334 25.08 -2.84 -26.18
C GLU A 334 26.14 -2.36 -25.18
N GLU A 335 26.90 -1.31 -25.51
CA GLU A 335 27.92 -0.76 -24.62
C GLU A 335 27.29 -0.05 -23.40
N TYR A 336 26.15 0.63 -23.62
CA TYR A 336 25.36 1.21 -22.54
C TYR A 336 24.88 0.13 -21.56
N LEU A 337 24.23 -0.94 -22.05
CA LEU A 337 23.79 -2.05 -21.20
C LEU A 337 24.97 -2.73 -20.49
N LEU A 338 26.09 -2.91 -21.19
CA LEU A 338 27.30 -3.52 -20.64
C LEU A 338 27.80 -2.71 -19.44
N ARG A 339 27.96 -1.39 -19.60
CA ARG A 339 28.39 -0.50 -18.52
C ARG A 339 27.37 -0.46 -17.39
N MET A 340 26.08 -0.40 -17.70
CA MET A 340 25.01 -0.43 -16.68
C MET A 340 25.10 -1.65 -15.78
N PHE A 341 25.20 -2.86 -16.34
CA PHE A 341 25.30 -4.04 -15.50
C PHE A 341 26.63 -4.09 -14.75
N GLN A 342 27.76 -3.73 -15.37
CA GLN A 342 29.07 -3.77 -14.71
C GLN A 342 29.09 -2.87 -13.48
N GLN A 343 28.52 -1.67 -13.59
CA GLN A 343 28.42 -0.72 -12.50
C GLN A 343 27.41 -1.18 -11.44
N THR A 344 26.27 -1.77 -11.85
CA THR A 344 25.29 -2.38 -10.94
C THR A 344 25.95 -3.45 -10.06
N PHE A 345 26.65 -4.39 -10.70
CA PHE A 345 27.39 -5.46 -10.03
C PHE A 345 28.45 -4.90 -9.10
N TYR A 346 29.22 -3.92 -9.58
CA TYR A 346 30.26 -3.29 -8.80
C TYR A 346 29.72 -2.64 -7.52
N LEU A 347 28.66 -1.84 -7.62
CA LEU A 347 28.04 -1.19 -6.47
C LEU A 347 27.45 -2.21 -5.49
N LEU A 348 26.67 -3.16 -6.02
CA LEU A 348 26.05 -4.21 -5.20
C LEU A 348 27.10 -5.05 -4.48
N GLN A 349 28.17 -5.46 -5.18
CA GLN A 349 29.29 -6.18 -4.59
C GLN A 349 30.05 -5.32 -3.58
N LYS A 350 30.22 -4.01 -3.80
CA LYS A 350 30.89 -3.12 -2.85
C LYS A 350 30.07 -2.97 -1.56
N ILE A 351 28.74 -2.90 -1.67
CA ILE A 351 27.83 -2.84 -0.53
C ILE A 351 27.79 -4.18 0.22
N THR A 352 27.94 -5.30 -0.49
CA THR A 352 27.86 -6.67 0.07
C THR A 352 29.22 -7.40 0.17
N ARG A 353 30.34 -6.65 0.13
CA ARG A 353 31.71 -7.19 -0.10
C ARG A 353 32.18 -8.17 0.96
N GLU A 354 31.60 -8.13 2.15
CA GLU A 354 32.13 -8.83 3.30
C GLU A 354 31.61 -10.27 3.40
N ASN A 355 32.49 -11.18 3.83
CA ASN A 355 32.19 -12.62 3.84
C ASN A 355 31.28 -13.04 5.00
N ASN A 356 31.13 -12.21 6.04
CA ASN A 356 30.38 -12.54 7.24
C ASN A 356 29.03 -11.80 7.26
N ALA A 357 27.95 -12.53 7.58
CA ALA A 357 26.60 -11.98 7.63
C ALA A 357 26.47 -10.74 8.54
N HIS A 358 27.02 -10.81 9.76
CA HIS A 358 27.01 -9.69 10.70
C HIS A 358 27.71 -8.45 10.18
N SER A 359 28.72 -8.62 9.32
CA SER A 359 29.55 -7.53 8.86
C SER A 359 28.92 -6.83 7.64
N VAL A 360 28.19 -7.57 6.80
CA VAL A 360 27.31 -6.99 5.76
C VAL A 360 26.18 -6.17 6.39
N LYS A 361 25.48 -6.72 7.39
CA LYS A 361 24.41 -5.98 8.10
C LYS A 361 24.95 -4.69 8.73
N SER A 362 26.06 -4.79 9.47
CA SER A 362 26.71 -3.62 10.10
C SER A 362 27.15 -2.58 9.07
N ARG A 363 27.57 -3.01 7.87
CA ARG A 363 27.91 -2.09 6.79
C ARG A 363 26.69 -1.35 6.27
N LEU A 364 25.57 -2.04 6.03
CA LEU A 364 24.33 -1.40 5.59
C LEU A 364 23.81 -0.39 6.63
N GLU A 365 23.84 -0.72 7.92
CA GLU A 365 23.50 0.20 9.01
C GLU A 365 24.41 1.46 9.06
N GLN A 366 25.64 1.35 8.55
CA GLN A 366 26.59 2.46 8.49
C GLN A 366 26.36 3.41 7.30
N LEU A 367 25.60 3.00 6.28
CA LEU A 367 25.31 3.84 5.12
C LEU A 367 24.23 4.88 5.44
N ASP A 368 24.08 5.85 4.54
CA ASP A 368 22.98 6.81 4.57
C ASP A 368 21.69 6.10 4.13
N GLU A 369 20.63 6.22 4.93
CA GLU A 369 19.32 5.62 4.66
C GLU A 369 18.76 6.06 3.32
N SER A 370 18.87 7.35 3.00
CA SER A 370 18.42 7.91 1.72
C SER A 370 19.19 7.32 0.53
N TYR A 371 20.45 6.93 0.72
CA TYR A 371 21.22 6.23 -0.32
C TYR A 371 20.74 4.79 -0.50
N ILE A 372 20.45 4.07 0.59
CA ILE A 372 19.93 2.70 0.54
C ILE A 372 18.57 2.68 -0.17
N GLU A 373 17.68 3.63 0.12
CA GLU A 373 16.41 3.80 -0.57
C GLU A 373 16.62 3.99 -2.08
N LYS A 374 17.44 4.98 -2.48
CA LYS A 374 17.71 5.23 -3.91
C LYS A 374 18.39 4.06 -4.60
N PHE A 375 19.24 3.30 -3.90
CA PHE A 375 19.87 2.10 -4.43
C PHE A 375 18.89 0.93 -4.56
N THR A 376 17.93 0.81 -3.65
CA THR A 376 16.86 -0.20 -3.74
C THR A 376 15.91 0.12 -4.89
N ASP A 377 15.55 1.40 -5.07
CA ASP A 377 14.81 1.89 -6.24
C ASP A 377 15.53 1.55 -7.55
N PHE A 378 16.85 1.76 -7.58
CA PHE A 378 17.68 1.41 -8.72
C PHE A 378 17.60 -0.08 -9.06
N LEU A 379 17.75 -0.96 -8.07
CA LEU A 379 17.63 -2.41 -8.25
C LEU A 379 16.23 -2.80 -8.75
N ARG A 380 15.17 -2.17 -8.22
CA ARG A 380 13.79 -2.37 -8.68
C ARG A 380 13.61 -1.97 -10.14
N LEU A 381 14.11 -0.80 -10.54
CA LEU A 381 14.07 -0.35 -11.94
C LEU A 381 14.91 -1.26 -12.86
N PHE A 382 16.07 -1.70 -12.40
CA PHE A 382 16.93 -2.62 -13.14
C PHE A 382 16.23 -3.95 -13.41
N VAL A 383 15.63 -4.58 -12.39
CA VAL A 383 14.93 -5.86 -12.51
C VAL A 383 13.65 -5.74 -13.34
N SER A 384 12.84 -4.71 -13.11
CA SER A 384 11.56 -4.54 -13.81
C SER A 384 11.71 -4.14 -15.28
N VAL A 385 12.64 -3.25 -15.61
CA VAL A 385 12.73 -2.64 -16.94
C VAL A 385 13.80 -3.28 -17.82
N HIS A 386 14.99 -3.57 -17.27
CA HIS A 386 16.18 -3.84 -18.07
C HIS A 386 16.65 -5.30 -18.02
N LEU A 387 16.37 -6.04 -16.95
CA LEU A 387 16.83 -7.42 -16.77
C LEU A 387 16.44 -8.33 -17.94
N ARG A 388 15.20 -8.21 -18.44
CA ARG A 388 14.73 -9.02 -19.59
C ARG A 388 15.61 -8.89 -20.82
N ARG A 389 16.21 -7.72 -21.06
CA ARG A 389 17.08 -7.43 -22.22
C ARG A 389 18.53 -7.86 -21.94
N ILE A 390 18.98 -7.68 -20.70
CA ILE A 390 20.36 -7.98 -20.29
C ILE A 390 20.59 -9.49 -20.15
N GLU A 391 19.60 -10.23 -19.64
CA GLU A 391 19.75 -11.65 -19.37
C GLU A 391 19.86 -12.50 -20.66
N SER A 392 19.38 -11.99 -21.81
CA SER A 392 19.65 -12.61 -23.11
C SER A 392 21.10 -12.50 -23.57
N TYR A 393 21.90 -11.64 -22.94
CA TYR A 393 23.31 -11.51 -23.25
C TYR A 393 24.11 -12.63 -22.56
N SER A 394 24.84 -13.42 -23.35
CA SER A 394 25.52 -14.64 -22.88
C SER A 394 26.57 -14.40 -21.80
N GLN A 395 27.11 -13.19 -21.68
CA GLN A 395 28.12 -12.84 -20.68
C GLN A 395 27.52 -12.41 -19.35
N PHE A 396 26.19 -12.29 -19.22
CA PHE A 396 25.56 -11.82 -17.99
C PHE A 396 25.49 -12.93 -16.92
N PRO A 397 26.18 -12.74 -15.77
CA PRO A 397 26.26 -13.75 -14.71
C PRO A 397 25.04 -13.64 -13.78
N VAL A 398 23.86 -14.04 -14.28
CA VAL A 398 22.58 -13.88 -13.55
C VAL A 398 22.58 -14.58 -12.19
N VAL A 399 23.26 -15.71 -12.05
CA VAL A 399 23.28 -16.48 -10.79
C VAL A 399 24.05 -15.69 -9.72
N GLU A 400 25.16 -15.07 -10.10
CA GLU A 400 25.96 -14.21 -9.25
C GLU A 400 25.20 -12.93 -8.87
N PHE A 401 24.44 -12.34 -9.81
CA PHE A 401 23.53 -11.23 -9.49
C PHE A 401 22.53 -11.63 -8.40
N LEU A 402 21.86 -12.77 -8.58
CA LEU A 402 20.86 -13.26 -7.63
C LEU A 402 21.49 -13.58 -6.26
N ALA A 403 22.72 -14.10 -6.23
CA ALA A 403 23.44 -14.34 -4.97
C ALA A 403 23.78 -13.02 -4.24
N LEU A 404 24.15 -11.97 -4.97
CA LEU A 404 24.38 -10.64 -4.39
C LEU A 404 23.08 -9.97 -3.96
N LEU A 405 22.01 -10.09 -4.75
CA LEU A 405 20.67 -9.60 -4.40
C LEU A 405 20.17 -10.31 -3.14
N PHE A 406 20.33 -11.63 -3.05
CA PHE A 406 19.99 -12.43 -1.87
C PHE A 406 20.72 -11.89 -0.63
N LYS A 407 22.04 -11.69 -0.72
CA LYS A 407 22.82 -11.09 0.37
C LYS A 407 22.28 -9.70 0.74
N TYR A 408 21.98 -8.86 -0.25
CA TYR A 408 21.43 -7.52 0.00
C TYR A 408 20.08 -7.57 0.69
N THR A 409 19.17 -8.45 0.26
CA THR A 409 17.82 -8.62 0.81
C THR A 409 17.83 -9.05 2.29
N PHE A 410 18.55 -10.12 2.61
CA PHE A 410 18.48 -10.72 3.94
C PHE A 410 19.37 -10.04 4.98
N HIS A 411 20.15 -9.03 4.58
CA HIS A 411 20.95 -8.20 5.48
C HIS A 411 20.42 -6.76 5.60
N GLN A 412 19.25 -6.46 5.03
CA GLN A 412 18.60 -5.15 5.21
C GLN A 412 18.44 -4.82 6.71
N PRO A 413 18.75 -3.59 7.13
CA PRO A 413 18.66 -3.18 8.52
C PRO A 413 17.21 -2.99 8.98
N THR A 414 16.31 -2.60 8.07
CA THR A 414 14.90 -2.27 8.36
C THR A 414 13.94 -3.26 7.68
N HIS A 415 12.74 -3.41 8.25
CA HIS A 415 11.65 -4.21 7.67
C HIS A 415 11.16 -3.65 6.33
N GLU A 416 11.05 -2.33 6.22
CA GLU A 416 10.69 -1.64 4.96
C GLU A 416 11.71 -1.88 3.85
N GLY A 417 13.00 -1.89 4.16
CA GLY A 417 14.06 -2.24 3.21
C GLY A 417 13.97 -3.69 2.76
N TYR A 418 13.66 -4.61 3.68
CA TYR A 418 13.40 -6.02 3.37
C TYR A 418 12.18 -6.19 2.46
N PHE A 419 11.06 -5.52 2.75
CA PHE A 419 9.85 -5.52 1.92
C PHE A 419 10.11 -4.98 0.52
N SER A 420 10.80 -3.85 0.43
CA SER A 420 11.22 -3.28 -0.87
C SER A 420 12.07 -4.27 -1.67
N CYS A 421 12.89 -5.09 -1.01
CA CYS A 421 13.63 -6.17 -1.67
C CYS A 421 12.74 -7.36 -2.07
N LEU A 422 11.76 -7.75 -1.27
CA LEU A 422 10.80 -8.80 -1.63
C LEU A 422 9.99 -8.41 -2.86
N ASP A 423 9.63 -7.14 -3.03
CA ASP A 423 8.98 -6.63 -4.23
C ASP A 423 9.87 -6.82 -5.48
N ILE A 424 11.18 -6.61 -5.35
CA ILE A 424 12.15 -6.87 -6.43
C ILE A 424 12.17 -8.37 -6.78
N TRP A 425 12.16 -9.25 -5.77
CA TRP A 425 12.06 -10.69 -5.99
C TRP A 425 10.75 -11.08 -6.65
N ALA A 426 9.62 -10.51 -6.25
CA ALA A 426 8.31 -10.76 -6.87
C ALA A 426 8.32 -10.37 -8.36
N LEU A 427 8.88 -9.20 -8.71
CA LEU A 427 9.05 -8.77 -10.10
C LEU A 427 9.93 -9.73 -10.91
N PHE A 428 11.02 -10.24 -10.30
CA PHE A 428 11.87 -11.25 -10.93
C PHE A 428 11.13 -12.58 -11.15
N LEU A 429 10.37 -13.05 -10.16
CA LEU A 429 9.60 -14.29 -10.25
C LEU A 429 8.51 -14.20 -11.32
N ASP A 430 7.80 -13.08 -11.42
CA ASP A 430 6.80 -12.85 -12.47
C ASP A 430 7.43 -12.87 -13.87
N TYR A 431 8.62 -12.25 -14.00
CA TYR A 431 9.42 -12.33 -15.23
C TYR A 431 9.78 -13.78 -15.59
N LEU A 432 10.26 -14.57 -14.61
CA LEU A 432 10.65 -15.96 -14.81
C LEU A 432 9.44 -16.83 -15.18
N THR A 433 8.31 -16.67 -14.49
CA THR A 433 7.04 -17.33 -14.81
C THR A 433 6.59 -17.03 -16.24
N SER A 434 6.62 -15.76 -16.65
CA SER A 434 6.30 -15.35 -18.03
C SER A 434 7.25 -15.96 -19.05
N LYS A 435 8.56 -16.00 -18.76
CA LYS A 435 9.58 -16.57 -19.63
C LYS A 435 9.38 -18.07 -19.84
N ILE A 436 9.07 -18.80 -18.78
CA ILE A 436 8.79 -20.25 -18.85
C ILE A 436 7.51 -20.52 -19.64
N LYS A 437 6.43 -19.75 -19.40
CA LYS A 437 5.18 -19.86 -20.18
C LYS A 437 5.41 -19.63 -21.68
N ASN A 438 6.31 -18.71 -22.05
CA ASN A 438 6.63 -18.40 -23.43
C ASN A 438 7.64 -19.36 -24.11
N ARG A 439 8.42 -20.15 -23.35
CA ARG A 439 9.45 -21.07 -23.86
C ARG A 439 9.21 -22.51 -23.39
N LEU A 440 8.05 -23.07 -23.75
CA LEU A 440 7.62 -24.40 -23.29
C LEU A 440 8.61 -25.53 -23.64
N ALA A 441 9.32 -25.45 -24.78
CA ALA A 441 10.25 -26.48 -25.22
C ALA A 441 11.53 -26.59 -24.35
N ASP A 442 11.98 -25.49 -23.74
CA ASP A 442 13.21 -25.42 -22.92
C ASP A 442 12.91 -25.23 -21.42
N LYS A 443 11.66 -25.52 -20.99
CA LYS A 443 11.18 -25.23 -19.63
C LYS A 443 12.11 -25.80 -18.54
N GLU A 444 12.50 -27.06 -18.65
CA GLU A 444 13.35 -27.74 -17.67
C GLU A 444 14.76 -27.14 -17.62
N ALA A 445 15.37 -26.87 -18.78
CA ALA A 445 16.70 -26.28 -18.86
C ALA A 445 16.75 -24.86 -18.25
N VAL A 446 15.69 -24.06 -18.46
CA VAL A 446 15.57 -22.73 -17.84
C VAL A 446 15.36 -22.84 -16.34
N LEU A 447 14.48 -23.73 -15.88
CA LEU A 447 14.21 -23.91 -14.44
C LEU A 447 15.44 -24.39 -13.67
N ASN A 448 16.15 -25.41 -14.18
CA ASN A 448 17.35 -25.96 -13.54
C ASN A 448 18.46 -24.91 -13.36
N ARG A 449 18.50 -23.87 -14.21
CA ARG A 449 19.47 -22.76 -14.07
C ARG A 449 19.22 -21.91 -12.81
N TYR A 450 17.97 -21.78 -12.37
CA TYR A 450 17.57 -20.93 -11.24
C TYR A 450 17.19 -21.73 -9.99
N GLU A 451 17.09 -23.05 -10.09
CA GLU A 451 16.58 -23.93 -9.05
C GLU A 451 17.25 -23.68 -7.70
N ASP A 452 18.57 -23.74 -7.62
CA ASP A 452 19.33 -23.53 -6.37
C ASP A 452 19.03 -22.16 -5.74
N ALA A 453 18.97 -21.10 -6.55
CA ALA A 453 18.71 -19.74 -6.07
C ALA A 453 17.27 -19.60 -5.53
N LEU A 454 16.30 -20.23 -6.20
CA LEU A 454 14.90 -20.22 -5.79
C LEU A 454 14.67 -21.06 -4.51
N VAL A 455 15.33 -22.21 -4.40
CA VAL A 455 15.28 -23.05 -3.20
C VAL A 455 15.93 -22.34 -2.01
N LEU A 456 17.05 -21.64 -2.23
CA LEU A 456 17.69 -20.82 -1.19
C LEU A 456 16.78 -19.66 -0.76
N LEU A 457 16.18 -18.94 -1.71
CA LEU A 457 15.22 -17.85 -1.44
C LEU A 457 14.05 -18.35 -0.60
N LEU A 458 13.41 -19.45 -1.04
CA LEU A 458 12.30 -20.08 -0.32
C LEU A 458 12.70 -20.42 1.12
N THR A 459 13.84 -21.08 1.30
CA THR A 459 14.32 -21.53 2.61
C THR A 459 14.55 -20.34 3.54
N GLU A 460 15.20 -19.29 3.05
CA GLU A 460 15.54 -18.14 3.88
C GLU A 460 14.31 -17.28 4.19
N VAL A 461 13.37 -17.08 3.25
CA VAL A 461 12.09 -16.42 3.55
C VAL A 461 11.32 -17.18 4.64
N LEU A 462 11.31 -18.53 4.57
CA LEU A 462 10.69 -19.35 5.61
C LEU A 462 11.41 -19.25 6.96
N ASN A 463 12.75 -19.19 6.98
CA ASN A 463 13.51 -18.96 8.20
C ASN A 463 13.16 -17.59 8.81
N ARG A 464 13.00 -16.55 7.97
CA ARG A 464 12.73 -15.16 8.41
C ARG A 464 11.38 -14.95 9.06
N ILE A 465 10.39 -15.78 8.78
CA ILE A 465 9.06 -15.76 9.42
C ILE A 465 8.99 -16.65 10.67
N GLN A 466 10.04 -17.41 10.98
CA GLN A 466 10.10 -18.32 12.11
C GLN A 466 10.91 -17.73 13.27
N PHE A 467 10.31 -17.68 14.46
CA PHE A 467 10.92 -17.33 15.73
C PHE A 467 12.15 -18.17 16.03
N ARG A 468 12.19 -19.46 15.64
CA ARG A 468 13.41 -20.28 15.82
C ARG A 468 14.68 -19.66 15.21
N TYR A 469 14.56 -18.91 14.12
CA TYR A 469 15.69 -18.33 13.40
C TYR A 469 15.76 -16.80 13.51
N ASN A 470 14.62 -16.11 13.67
CA ASN A 470 14.53 -14.66 13.64
C ASN A 470 13.80 -14.05 14.86
N GLN A 471 13.90 -14.68 16.03
CA GLN A 471 13.20 -14.27 17.26
C GLN A 471 13.31 -12.78 17.58
N ALA A 472 14.54 -12.24 17.58
CA ALA A 472 14.79 -10.88 18.04
C ALA A 472 14.00 -9.83 17.25
N GLN A 473 13.84 -10.03 15.94
CA GLN A 473 13.09 -9.09 15.10
C GLN A 473 11.58 -9.38 15.13
N LEU A 474 11.17 -10.64 15.23
CA LEU A 474 9.75 -10.99 15.26
C LEU A 474 9.07 -10.62 16.59
N GLU A 475 9.84 -10.49 17.68
CA GLU A 475 9.35 -9.98 18.97
C GLU A 475 9.17 -8.45 18.98
N GLU A 476 9.79 -7.72 18.04
CA GLU A 476 9.67 -6.25 17.92
C GLU A 476 8.41 -5.83 17.14
N LEU A 477 7.87 -6.73 16.30
CA LEU A 477 6.68 -6.46 15.48
C LEU A 477 5.41 -6.42 16.32
N ASP A 478 4.57 -5.42 16.08
CA ASP A 478 3.27 -5.33 16.75
C ASP A 478 2.29 -6.42 16.27
N ASP A 479 1.66 -7.11 17.23
CA ASP A 479 0.66 -8.17 17.01
C ASP A 479 -0.69 -7.86 17.67
N GLU A 480 -0.92 -6.60 18.07
CA GLU A 480 -2.15 -6.17 18.75
C GLU A 480 -2.92 -5.08 18.01
N THR A 481 -2.25 -4.06 17.45
CA THR A 481 -2.92 -2.95 16.78
C THR A 481 -3.20 -3.27 15.31
N LEU A 482 -4.39 -2.91 14.85
CA LEU A 482 -4.81 -3.12 13.48
C LEU A 482 -4.60 -1.83 12.67
N ASP A 483 -4.01 -1.96 11.49
CA ASP A 483 -3.87 -0.89 10.50
C ASP A 483 -5.20 -0.63 9.75
N ASP A 484 -5.17 0.30 8.78
CA ASP A 484 -6.33 0.65 7.94
C ASP A 484 -6.87 -0.56 7.14
N ASP A 485 -6.03 -1.57 6.90
CA ASP A 485 -6.37 -2.83 6.22
C ASP A 485 -6.86 -3.93 7.19
N GLN A 486 -7.07 -3.60 8.47
CA GLN A 486 -7.43 -4.51 9.55
C GLN A 486 -6.40 -5.63 9.79
N GLN A 487 -5.11 -5.33 9.63
CA GLN A 487 -4.00 -6.26 9.82
C GLN A 487 -3.04 -5.73 10.87
N THR A 488 -2.43 -6.63 11.64
CA THR A 488 -1.30 -6.26 12.52
C THR A 488 -0.01 -6.12 11.72
N GLU A 489 0.98 -5.45 12.27
CA GLU A 489 2.32 -5.34 11.65
C GLU A 489 2.92 -6.73 11.41
N TRP A 490 2.79 -7.62 12.40
CA TRP A 490 3.20 -9.02 12.28
C TRP A 490 2.47 -9.76 11.14
N GLN A 491 1.16 -9.55 10.99
CA GLN A 491 0.37 -10.14 9.89
C GLN A 491 0.85 -9.62 8.54
N ARG A 492 1.09 -8.31 8.41
CA ARG A 492 1.61 -7.71 7.19
C ARG A 492 2.97 -8.30 6.79
N TYR A 493 3.89 -8.40 7.76
CA TYR A 493 5.21 -9.02 7.57
C TYR A 493 5.13 -10.47 7.10
N LEU A 494 4.26 -11.25 7.73
CA LEU A 494 4.02 -12.64 7.36
C LEU A 494 3.43 -12.74 5.94
N LEU A 495 2.42 -11.93 5.62
CA LEU A 495 1.73 -11.99 4.33
C LEU A 495 2.64 -11.63 3.15
N GLN A 496 3.41 -10.56 3.26
CA GLN A 496 4.32 -10.15 2.19
C GLN A 496 5.44 -11.18 1.96
N SER A 497 5.94 -11.81 3.02
CA SER A 497 6.89 -12.92 2.93
C SER A 497 6.27 -14.14 2.24
N LEU A 498 5.01 -14.48 2.57
CA LEU A 498 4.31 -15.63 1.99
C LEU A 498 3.94 -15.43 0.52
N GLU A 499 3.75 -14.20 0.05
CA GLU A 499 3.51 -13.94 -1.37
C GLU A 499 4.69 -14.38 -2.24
N VAL A 500 5.93 -14.10 -1.79
CA VAL A 500 7.15 -14.56 -2.47
C VAL A 500 7.24 -16.09 -2.44
N VAL A 501 6.93 -16.73 -1.30
CA VAL A 501 6.87 -18.20 -1.18
C VAL A 501 5.88 -18.80 -2.18
N ALA A 502 4.71 -18.17 -2.33
CA ALA A 502 3.67 -18.61 -3.25
C ALA A 502 4.12 -18.53 -4.73
N LYS A 503 4.76 -17.42 -5.12
CA LYS A 503 5.35 -17.26 -6.47
C LYS A 503 6.46 -18.29 -6.74
N VAL A 504 7.30 -18.60 -5.75
CA VAL A 504 8.30 -19.68 -5.89
C VAL A 504 7.64 -21.05 -6.01
N MET A 505 6.53 -21.31 -5.30
CA MET A 505 5.77 -22.56 -5.41
C MET A 505 5.14 -22.75 -6.79
N GLU A 506 4.70 -21.68 -7.47
CA GLU A 506 4.22 -21.78 -8.86
C GLU A 506 5.30 -22.39 -9.77
N LEU A 507 6.57 -22.05 -9.52
CA LEU A 507 7.73 -22.47 -10.29
C LEU A 507 8.30 -23.84 -9.84
N LEU A 508 8.46 -24.07 -8.54
CA LEU A 508 9.09 -25.25 -7.93
C LEU A 508 8.18 -25.91 -6.87
N PRO A 509 7.04 -26.52 -7.27
CA PRO A 509 6.04 -27.02 -6.33
C PRO A 509 6.55 -28.15 -5.41
N THR A 510 7.34 -29.09 -5.95
CA THR A 510 7.85 -30.25 -5.20
C THR A 510 8.81 -29.85 -4.09
N HIS A 511 9.74 -28.92 -4.37
CA HIS A 511 10.68 -28.39 -3.39
C HIS A 511 9.96 -27.57 -2.33
N ALA A 512 9.10 -26.63 -2.75
CA ALA A 512 8.29 -25.82 -1.85
C ALA A 512 7.46 -26.68 -0.89
N PHE A 513 6.83 -27.72 -1.42
CA PHE A 513 6.08 -28.68 -0.64
C PHE A 513 6.96 -29.45 0.34
N SER A 514 8.09 -30.01 -0.11
CA SER A 514 8.97 -30.81 0.76
C SER A 514 9.46 -30.00 1.97
N THR A 515 9.83 -28.73 1.76
CA THR A 515 10.31 -27.83 2.82
C THR A 515 9.20 -27.51 3.81
N LEU A 516 7.99 -27.17 3.34
CA LEU A 516 6.84 -26.86 4.20
C LEU A 516 6.30 -28.10 4.93
N ALA A 517 6.25 -29.24 4.25
CA ALA A 517 5.77 -30.51 4.79
C ALA A 517 6.73 -31.10 5.84
N CYS A 518 8.05 -30.87 5.71
CA CYS A 518 9.03 -31.18 6.75
C CYS A 518 8.82 -30.33 8.01
N GLY A 519 8.46 -29.04 7.86
CA GLY A 519 8.13 -28.16 8.99
C GLY A 519 6.92 -28.65 9.81
N LEU A 520 5.95 -29.28 9.15
CA LEU A 520 4.78 -29.92 9.79
C LEU A 520 5.08 -31.31 10.39
N ALA A 521 6.23 -31.92 10.08
CA ALA A 521 6.53 -33.34 10.35
C ALA A 521 7.51 -33.55 11.50
N SER A 522 7.44 -32.79 12.60
CA SER A 522 8.17 -33.16 13.82
C SER A 522 7.38 -34.22 14.59
N PRO A 523 7.89 -35.46 14.74
CA PRO A 523 7.19 -36.53 15.44
C PRO A 523 7.16 -36.28 16.94
N GLY A 524 6.00 -36.59 17.52
CA GLY A 524 5.67 -36.42 18.93
C GLY A 524 6.78 -36.91 19.87
N HIS A 525 7.48 -35.94 20.46
CA HIS A 525 8.21 -36.15 21.70
C HIS A 525 7.33 -35.59 22.83
N ARG A 526 7.16 -36.37 23.90
CA ARG A 526 6.45 -35.93 25.11
C ARG A 526 7.08 -34.61 25.59
N LEU A 527 6.27 -33.56 25.67
CA LEU A 527 6.67 -32.26 26.21
C LEU A 527 6.86 -32.39 27.73
N ASN A 528 8.04 -32.79 28.18
CA ASN A 528 8.44 -32.70 29.58
C ASN A 528 8.99 -31.29 29.84
N ILE A 529 8.10 -30.31 30.03
CA ILE A 529 8.47 -28.94 30.33
C ILE A 529 8.82 -28.88 31.83
N THR A 530 10.10 -28.77 32.17
CA THR A 530 10.54 -28.64 33.57
C THR A 530 11.39 -27.39 33.84
N ALA A 531 11.86 -26.69 32.80
CA ALA A 531 12.66 -25.47 32.92
C ALA A 531 12.09 -24.29 32.10
N GLU A 532 12.39 -23.06 32.53
CA GLU A 532 11.97 -21.79 31.89
C GLU A 532 12.46 -21.66 30.42
N ASN A 533 13.66 -22.15 30.14
CA ASN A 533 14.21 -22.23 28.78
C ASN A 533 13.42 -23.18 27.86
N ASP A 534 12.82 -24.24 28.41
CA ASP A 534 11.99 -25.17 27.63
C ASP A 534 10.64 -24.53 27.31
N CYS A 535 10.11 -23.69 28.22
CA CYS A 535 8.91 -22.90 27.97
C CYS A 535 9.11 -21.90 26.83
N ARG A 536 10.24 -21.17 26.82
CA ARG A 536 10.55 -20.22 25.74
C ARG A 536 10.73 -20.92 24.39
N ARG A 537 11.43 -22.06 24.36
CA ARG A 537 11.58 -22.87 23.13
C ARG A 537 10.25 -23.40 22.61
N LEU A 538 9.36 -23.82 23.51
CA LEU A 538 8.02 -24.27 23.15
C LEU A 538 7.18 -23.13 22.59
N HIS A 539 7.19 -21.95 23.23
CA HIS A 539 6.52 -20.75 22.74
C HIS A 539 6.92 -20.43 21.29
N CYS A 540 8.23 -20.33 21.01
CA CYS A 540 8.72 -20.10 19.65
C CYS A 540 8.29 -21.20 18.67
N SER A 541 8.34 -22.48 19.09
CA SER A 541 7.94 -23.60 18.23
C SER A 541 6.45 -23.60 17.90
N LEU A 542 5.59 -23.19 18.84
CA LEU A 542 4.15 -23.08 18.62
C LEU A 542 3.82 -21.89 17.71
N ARG A 543 4.48 -20.74 17.91
CA ARG A 543 4.36 -19.59 17.00
C ARG A 543 4.81 -19.96 15.58
N ASP A 544 5.94 -20.65 15.44
CA ASP A 544 6.43 -21.15 14.15
C ASP A 544 5.44 -22.09 13.47
N LEU A 545 4.85 -23.01 14.22
CA LEU A 545 3.83 -23.92 13.70
C LEU A 545 2.57 -23.15 13.26
N SER A 546 2.16 -22.13 14.01
CA SER A 546 1.05 -21.24 13.65
C SER A 546 1.31 -20.53 12.31
N SER A 547 2.49 -19.91 12.14
CA SER A 547 2.92 -19.26 10.89
C SER A 547 2.97 -20.22 9.71
N LEU A 548 3.49 -21.44 9.92
CA LEU A 548 3.54 -22.48 8.89
C LEU A 548 2.16 -22.99 8.49
N LEU A 549 1.23 -23.15 9.45
CA LEU A 549 -0.16 -23.53 9.15
C LEU A 549 -0.86 -22.45 8.31
N GLN A 550 -0.63 -21.18 8.64
CA GLN A 550 -1.14 -20.06 7.85
C GLN A 550 -0.55 -20.04 6.44
N ALA A 551 0.76 -20.30 6.30
CA ALA A 551 1.41 -20.48 5.00
C ALA A 551 0.74 -21.57 4.17
N VAL A 552 0.56 -22.75 4.77
CA VAL A 552 -0.06 -23.91 4.11
C VAL A 552 -1.49 -23.63 3.67
N GLY A 553 -2.27 -22.91 4.50
CA GLY A 553 -3.63 -22.48 4.16
C GLY A 553 -3.68 -21.55 2.95
N ARG A 554 -2.77 -20.57 2.86
CA ARG A 554 -2.69 -19.63 1.73
C ARG A 554 -2.34 -20.30 0.41
N LEU A 555 -1.63 -21.43 0.46
CA LEU A 555 -1.22 -22.16 -0.72
C LEU A 555 -2.35 -23.03 -1.32
N ALA A 556 -3.52 -23.11 -0.67
CA ALA A 556 -4.65 -23.92 -1.12
C ALA A 556 -5.09 -23.60 -2.56
N GLU A 557 -5.08 -22.33 -2.96
CA GLU A 557 -5.51 -21.89 -4.30
C GLU A 557 -4.66 -22.51 -5.43
N TYR A 558 -3.36 -22.75 -5.18
CA TYR A 558 -2.42 -23.33 -6.15
C TYR A 558 -2.61 -24.83 -6.39
N PHE A 559 -3.50 -25.48 -5.63
CA PHE A 559 -3.89 -26.87 -5.80
C PHE A 559 -5.23 -27.04 -6.52
N THR A 560 -5.90 -25.95 -6.90
CA THR A 560 -7.22 -25.97 -7.57
C THR A 560 -7.12 -25.63 -9.06
N GLY A 561 -8.22 -25.77 -9.81
CA GLY A 561 -8.28 -25.40 -11.23
C GLY A 561 -7.44 -26.33 -12.13
N ASP A 562 -6.73 -25.76 -13.10
CA ASP A 562 -5.96 -26.51 -14.11
C ASP A 562 -4.84 -27.38 -13.52
N MET A 563 -4.32 -27.02 -12.34
CA MET A 563 -3.24 -27.73 -11.68
C MET A 563 -3.71 -28.84 -10.74
N PHE A 564 -5.03 -29.00 -10.55
CA PHE A 564 -5.62 -29.96 -9.61
C PHE A 564 -5.14 -31.38 -9.85
N ALA A 565 -5.27 -31.88 -11.08
CA ALA A 565 -4.89 -33.26 -11.42
C ALA A 565 -3.38 -33.50 -11.25
N ALA A 566 -2.56 -32.52 -11.61
CA ALA A 566 -1.09 -32.63 -11.54
C ALA A 566 -0.56 -32.64 -10.11
N ARG A 567 -1.26 -31.99 -9.17
CA ARG A 567 -0.83 -31.81 -7.77
C ARG A 567 -1.74 -32.52 -6.75
N PHE A 568 -2.59 -33.43 -7.22
CA PHE A 568 -3.60 -34.09 -6.40
C PHE A 568 -3.00 -34.84 -5.19
N SER A 569 -1.92 -35.60 -5.40
CA SER A 569 -1.26 -36.38 -4.33
C SER A 569 -0.71 -35.51 -3.20
N ASP A 570 -0.15 -34.36 -3.57
CA ASP A 570 0.48 -33.43 -2.64
C ASP A 570 -0.59 -32.74 -1.80
N ALA A 571 -1.64 -32.24 -2.44
CA ALA A 571 -2.79 -31.64 -1.77
C ALA A 571 -3.51 -32.62 -0.84
N LEU A 572 -3.72 -33.87 -1.29
CA LEU A 572 -4.32 -34.92 -0.48
C LEU A 572 -3.50 -35.19 0.80
N THR A 573 -2.16 -35.25 0.67
CA THR A 573 -1.26 -35.45 1.82
C THR A 573 -1.37 -34.30 2.82
N VAL A 574 -1.48 -33.06 2.35
CA VAL A 574 -1.65 -31.87 3.20
C VAL A 574 -3.00 -31.92 3.92
N VAL A 575 -4.10 -32.15 3.19
CA VAL A 575 -5.44 -32.22 3.77
C VAL A 575 -5.53 -33.35 4.81
N GLU A 576 -4.98 -34.53 4.52
CA GLU A 576 -4.92 -35.64 5.48
C GLU A 576 -4.18 -35.27 6.76
N ARG A 577 -3.07 -34.53 6.65
CA ARG A 577 -2.30 -34.06 7.82
C ARG A 577 -3.05 -32.97 8.59
N LEU A 578 -3.64 -32.00 7.91
CA LEU A 578 -4.44 -30.93 8.53
C LEU A 578 -5.63 -31.50 9.31
N VAL A 579 -6.35 -32.46 8.72
CA VAL A 579 -7.46 -33.17 9.40
C VAL A 579 -6.98 -33.92 10.64
N LYS A 580 -5.80 -34.57 10.58
CA LYS A 580 -5.22 -35.23 11.77
C LYS A 580 -4.79 -34.24 12.85
N VAL A 581 -4.16 -33.13 12.50
CA VAL A 581 -3.71 -32.09 13.45
C VAL A 581 -4.89 -31.42 14.15
N THR A 582 -5.92 -31.03 13.38
CA THR A 582 -7.17 -30.47 13.90
C THR A 582 -7.89 -31.46 14.83
N LEU A 583 -8.01 -32.73 14.42
CA LEU A 583 -8.63 -33.77 15.25
C LEU A 583 -7.85 -33.98 16.56
N TYR A 584 -6.53 -34.09 16.48
CA TYR A 584 -5.66 -34.24 17.66
C TYR A 584 -5.85 -33.07 18.63
N GLY A 585 -5.91 -31.84 18.11
CA GLY A 585 -6.13 -30.65 18.90
C GLY A 585 -7.44 -30.66 19.69
N SER A 586 -8.51 -31.11 19.04
CA SER A 586 -9.84 -31.26 19.62
C SER A 586 -9.95 -32.42 20.62
N GLN A 587 -9.35 -33.58 20.33
CA GLN A 587 -9.40 -34.76 21.19
C GLN A 587 -8.69 -34.53 22.53
N ILE A 588 -7.52 -33.90 22.47
CA ILE A 588 -6.72 -33.59 23.67
C ILE A 588 -7.20 -32.34 24.38
N LYS A 589 -8.03 -31.52 23.71
CA LYS A 589 -8.46 -30.20 24.19
C LYS A 589 -7.23 -29.33 24.47
N LEU A 590 -6.41 -29.08 23.46
CA LEU A 590 -5.17 -28.27 23.58
C LEU A 590 -5.40 -26.95 24.35
N TYR A 591 -6.56 -26.33 24.14
CA TYR A 591 -6.98 -25.08 24.78
C TYR A 591 -7.23 -25.16 26.29
N ASN A 592 -7.33 -26.37 26.86
CA ASN A 592 -7.55 -26.65 28.28
C ASN A 592 -6.34 -27.30 28.95
N ILE A 593 -5.20 -27.44 28.26
CA ILE A 593 -3.99 -28.00 28.87
C ILE A 593 -3.49 -27.05 29.96
N GLU A 594 -3.29 -27.58 31.16
CA GLU A 594 -2.61 -26.88 32.24
C GLU A 594 -1.12 -26.78 31.90
N THR A 595 -0.61 -25.56 31.80
CA THR A 595 0.78 -25.27 31.45
C THR A 595 1.46 -24.53 32.60
N ALA A 596 2.80 -24.65 32.69
CA ALA A 596 3.57 -23.98 33.73
C ALA A 596 3.49 -22.44 33.64
N VAL A 597 3.28 -21.89 32.43
CA VAL A 597 3.14 -20.44 32.16
C VAL A 597 1.89 -20.19 31.30
N PRO A 598 0.68 -20.17 31.91
CA PRO A 598 -0.58 -20.06 31.17
C PRO A 598 -0.77 -18.75 30.40
N SER A 599 -0.15 -17.67 30.83
CA SER A 599 -0.27 -16.36 30.15
C SER A 599 0.36 -16.34 28.75
N VAL A 600 1.36 -17.19 28.51
CA VAL A 600 2.12 -17.22 27.24
C VAL A 600 1.71 -18.43 26.39
N LEU A 601 1.84 -19.64 26.96
CA LEU A 601 1.66 -20.87 26.18
C LEU A 601 0.20 -21.18 25.83
N LYS A 602 -0.76 -20.71 26.66
CA LYS A 602 -2.17 -20.98 26.39
C LYS A 602 -2.61 -20.27 25.09
N PRO A 603 -2.41 -18.95 24.92
CA PRO A 603 -2.64 -18.28 23.63
C PRO A 603 -1.98 -19.00 22.43
N ASP A 604 -0.72 -19.43 22.53
CA ASP A 604 -0.04 -20.12 21.43
C ASP A 604 -0.73 -21.43 21.04
N LEU A 605 -1.13 -22.25 22.02
CA LEU A 605 -1.83 -23.51 21.79
C LEU A 605 -3.21 -23.31 21.16
N ILE A 606 -3.89 -22.24 21.56
CA ILE A 606 -5.17 -21.81 20.96
C ILE A 606 -4.95 -21.39 19.52
N ASP A 607 -3.89 -20.63 19.26
CA ASP A 607 -3.57 -20.10 17.94
C ASP A 607 -3.16 -21.19 16.96
N VAL A 608 -2.30 -22.12 17.37
CA VAL A 608 -1.96 -23.31 16.55
C VAL A 608 -3.23 -24.07 16.16
N HIS A 609 -4.13 -24.28 17.11
CA HIS A 609 -5.37 -25.01 16.82
C HIS A 609 -6.32 -24.20 15.93
N ALA A 610 -6.47 -22.90 16.16
CA ALA A 610 -7.27 -22.01 15.32
C ALA A 610 -6.72 -21.94 13.89
N GLN A 611 -5.40 -21.81 13.72
CA GLN A 611 -4.76 -21.80 12.41
C GLN A 611 -4.84 -23.15 11.71
N SER A 612 -4.82 -24.27 12.43
CA SER A 612 -5.04 -25.58 11.81
C SER A 612 -6.44 -25.73 11.22
N LEU A 613 -7.46 -25.17 11.88
CA LEU A 613 -8.85 -25.13 11.38
C LEU A 613 -8.97 -24.17 10.19
N ALA A 614 -8.37 -22.98 10.28
CA ALA A 614 -8.37 -22.00 9.20
C ALA A 614 -7.61 -22.51 7.94
N ALA A 615 -6.49 -23.20 8.13
CA ALA A 615 -5.78 -23.85 7.04
C ALA A 615 -6.65 -24.92 6.38
N LEU A 616 -7.30 -25.79 7.16
CA LEU A 616 -8.23 -26.79 6.61
C LEU A 616 -9.42 -26.14 5.88
N GLN A 617 -9.92 -25.01 6.39
CA GLN A 617 -10.99 -24.24 5.74
C GLN A 617 -10.59 -23.74 4.35
N ALA A 618 -9.35 -23.28 4.18
CA ALA A 618 -8.86 -22.82 2.87
C ALA A 618 -8.89 -23.93 1.81
N TYR A 619 -8.65 -25.19 2.21
CA TYR A 619 -8.74 -26.35 1.32
C TYR A 619 -10.19 -26.82 1.02
N CYS A 620 -11.22 -26.14 1.51
CA CYS A 620 -12.61 -26.47 1.14
C CYS A 620 -12.89 -26.33 -0.36
N HIS A 621 -12.22 -25.40 -1.05
CA HIS A 621 -12.34 -25.29 -2.52
C HIS A 621 -11.73 -26.51 -3.22
N TRP A 622 -10.58 -26.99 -2.76
CA TRP A 622 -9.96 -28.23 -3.23
C TRP A 622 -10.85 -29.44 -2.94
N LEU A 623 -11.43 -29.53 -1.74
CA LEU A 623 -12.38 -30.60 -1.38
C LEU A 623 -13.63 -30.60 -2.27
N ALA A 624 -14.12 -29.43 -2.69
CA ALA A 624 -15.27 -29.32 -3.58
C ALA A 624 -14.95 -29.85 -5.00
N GLN A 625 -13.76 -29.53 -5.53
CA GLN A 625 -13.28 -30.09 -6.80
C GLN A 625 -13.05 -31.61 -6.67
N TYR A 626 -12.45 -32.06 -5.57
CA TYR A 626 -12.27 -33.49 -5.30
C TYR A 626 -13.61 -34.22 -5.25
N TYR A 627 -14.62 -33.70 -4.55
CA TYR A 627 -15.96 -34.28 -4.53
C TYR A 627 -16.59 -34.39 -5.92
N SER A 628 -16.31 -33.43 -6.81
CA SER A 628 -16.85 -33.41 -8.17
C SER A 628 -16.19 -34.44 -9.09
N GLU A 629 -14.90 -34.74 -8.89
CA GLU A 629 -14.14 -35.71 -9.71
C GLU A 629 -14.19 -37.15 -9.16
N VAL A 630 -14.61 -37.34 -7.90
CA VAL A 630 -14.72 -38.67 -7.27
C VAL A 630 -15.82 -39.50 -7.91
N HIS A 631 -15.41 -40.52 -8.66
CA HIS A 631 -16.27 -41.63 -9.08
C HIS A 631 -16.43 -42.64 -7.93
N GLN A 632 -17.44 -43.51 -7.99
CA GLN A 632 -17.89 -44.43 -6.91
C GLN A 632 -16.79 -45.24 -6.17
N GLN A 633 -15.57 -45.37 -6.71
CA GLN A 633 -14.47 -46.15 -6.11
C GLN A 633 -13.66 -45.39 -5.02
N ASN A 634 -13.54 -44.06 -5.07
CA ASN A 634 -12.74 -43.26 -4.09
C ASN A 634 -13.59 -42.50 -3.05
N LEU A 635 -14.91 -42.72 -3.06
CA LEU A 635 -15.86 -42.03 -2.17
C LEU A 635 -15.57 -42.29 -0.68
N THR A 636 -15.02 -43.46 -0.33
CA THR A 636 -14.74 -43.85 1.05
C THR A 636 -13.68 -42.97 1.71
N GLN A 637 -12.59 -42.66 1.01
CA GLN A 637 -11.53 -41.77 1.53
C GLN A 637 -12.04 -40.34 1.70
N PHE A 638 -12.80 -39.83 0.73
CA PHE A 638 -13.42 -38.51 0.83
C PHE A 638 -14.41 -38.41 2.00
N VAL A 639 -15.30 -39.41 2.14
CA VAL A 639 -16.25 -39.49 3.26
C VAL A 639 -15.50 -39.53 4.59
N SER A 640 -14.39 -40.28 4.67
CA SER A 640 -13.54 -40.32 5.87
C SER A 640 -12.99 -38.94 6.20
N LEU A 641 -12.40 -38.21 5.24
CA LEU A 641 -11.83 -36.89 5.47
C LEU A 641 -12.86 -35.89 6.02
N VAL A 642 -14.02 -35.80 5.38
CA VAL A 642 -15.10 -34.88 5.82
C VAL A 642 -15.67 -35.30 7.17
N SER A 643 -15.83 -36.61 7.41
CA SER A 643 -16.33 -37.12 8.69
C SER A 643 -15.36 -36.81 9.83
N THR A 644 -14.06 -37.02 9.61
CA THR A 644 -13.03 -36.72 10.60
C THR A 644 -12.91 -35.20 10.85
N ALA A 645 -13.05 -34.36 9.83
CA ALA A 645 -13.12 -32.91 10.00
C ALA A 645 -14.32 -32.50 10.89
N LEU A 646 -15.49 -33.10 10.68
CA LEU A 646 -16.66 -32.85 11.53
C LEU A 646 -16.47 -33.35 12.97
N GLU A 647 -15.81 -34.49 13.15
CA GLU A 647 -15.45 -34.99 14.49
C GLU A 647 -14.49 -34.04 15.21
N ALA A 648 -13.60 -33.35 14.49
CA ALA A 648 -12.73 -32.33 15.05
C ALA A 648 -13.50 -31.06 15.44
N ILE A 649 -14.48 -30.63 14.64
CA ILE A 649 -15.25 -29.38 14.86
C ILE A 649 -16.25 -29.51 16.02
N ALA A 650 -16.97 -30.63 16.11
CA ALA A 650 -18.09 -30.79 17.03
C ALA A 650 -17.81 -30.56 18.53
N PRO A 651 -16.66 -30.98 19.11
CA PRO A 651 -16.34 -30.66 20.51
C PRO A 651 -16.03 -29.17 20.74
N LEU A 652 -15.68 -28.42 19.69
CA LEU A 652 -15.34 -27.00 19.78
C LEU A 652 -16.58 -26.10 19.80
N ILE A 653 -17.71 -26.58 19.29
CA ILE A 653 -19.00 -25.87 19.32
C ILE A 653 -19.62 -26.02 20.72
N SER A 654 -19.08 -25.26 21.67
CA SER A 654 -19.51 -25.21 23.06
C SER A 654 -19.19 -23.84 23.68
N SER A 655 -20.04 -23.36 24.59
CA SER A 655 -19.82 -22.10 25.31
C SER A 655 -18.61 -22.13 26.27
N LYS A 656 -18.03 -23.31 26.52
CA LYS A 656 -16.84 -23.47 27.37
C LYS A 656 -15.52 -23.27 26.61
N VAL A 657 -15.58 -23.13 25.29
CA VAL A 657 -14.43 -22.97 24.41
C VAL A 657 -14.21 -21.47 24.17
N GLN A 658 -12.95 -21.06 24.02
CA GLN A 658 -12.64 -19.68 23.72
C GLN A 658 -13.19 -19.24 22.37
N GLU A 659 -13.54 -17.96 22.26
CA GLU A 659 -14.25 -17.41 21.10
C GLU A 659 -13.48 -17.60 19.78
N LYS A 660 -12.16 -17.37 19.76
CA LYS A 660 -11.33 -17.56 18.56
C LYS A 660 -11.49 -18.96 17.96
N LEU A 661 -11.37 -20.01 18.78
CA LEU A 661 -11.53 -21.41 18.35
C LEU A 661 -12.97 -21.75 17.95
N LEU A 662 -13.94 -21.25 18.70
CA LEU A 662 -15.35 -21.43 18.40
C LEU A 662 -15.68 -20.85 17.01
N LEU A 663 -15.20 -19.64 16.71
CA LEU A 663 -15.40 -18.99 15.42
C LEU A 663 -14.68 -19.73 14.30
N SER A 664 -13.41 -20.12 14.46
CA SER A 664 -12.68 -20.91 13.44
C SER A 664 -13.38 -22.23 13.12
N ALA A 665 -13.92 -22.92 14.13
CA ALA A 665 -14.69 -24.15 13.96
C ALA A 665 -16.00 -23.91 13.21
N CYS A 666 -16.73 -22.84 13.56
CA CYS A 666 -17.95 -22.43 12.85
C CYS A 666 -17.67 -22.03 11.39
N HIS A 667 -16.58 -21.30 11.11
CA HIS A 667 -16.20 -20.92 9.74
C HIS A 667 -15.87 -22.12 8.86
N LEU A 668 -15.12 -23.10 9.39
CA LEU A 668 -14.87 -24.35 8.68
C LEU A 668 -16.18 -25.11 8.38
N LEU A 669 -17.09 -25.17 9.34
CA LEU A 669 -18.41 -25.80 9.14
C LEU A 669 -19.24 -25.07 8.07
N VAL A 670 -19.22 -23.73 8.07
CA VAL A 670 -19.85 -22.93 7.01
C VAL A 670 -19.23 -23.25 5.65
N SER A 671 -17.90 -23.29 5.51
CA SER A 671 -17.23 -23.61 4.24
C SER A 671 -17.54 -25.03 3.75
N LEU A 672 -17.67 -26.02 4.64
CA LEU A 672 -18.14 -27.36 4.27
C LEU A 672 -19.61 -27.34 3.77
N ALA A 673 -20.46 -26.54 4.42
CA ALA A 673 -21.87 -26.39 4.07
C ALA A 673 -22.11 -25.59 2.79
N THR A 674 -21.29 -24.58 2.49
CA THR A 674 -21.49 -23.65 1.36
C THR A 674 -20.65 -23.98 0.13
N THR A 675 -19.43 -24.50 0.31
CA THR A 675 -18.49 -24.73 -0.80
C THR A 675 -18.50 -26.19 -1.23
N VAL A 676 -18.33 -27.13 -0.29
CA VAL A 676 -18.20 -28.58 -0.62
C VAL A 676 -19.57 -29.23 -0.86
N ARG A 677 -20.56 -28.93 -0.01
CA ARG A 677 -21.96 -29.41 -0.12
C ARG A 677 -22.12 -30.94 -0.29
N PRO A 678 -21.45 -31.80 0.51
CA PRO A 678 -21.55 -33.25 0.31
C PRO A 678 -22.92 -33.80 0.76
N MET A 679 -23.49 -34.72 -0.01
CA MET A 679 -24.86 -35.22 0.22
C MET A 679 -25.05 -35.94 1.58
N PHE A 680 -24.00 -36.62 2.06
CA PHE A 680 -24.04 -37.43 3.28
C PHE A 680 -23.84 -36.61 4.56
N LEU A 681 -23.59 -35.30 4.46
CA LEU A 681 -23.22 -34.45 5.60
C LEU A 681 -24.27 -34.47 6.72
N ILE A 682 -25.56 -34.45 6.35
CA ILE A 682 -26.68 -34.51 7.30
C ILE A 682 -26.85 -35.89 7.95
N SER A 683 -26.35 -36.94 7.30
CA SER A 683 -26.42 -38.32 7.79
C SER A 683 -25.35 -38.62 8.83
N ILE A 684 -24.33 -37.76 8.96
CA ILE A 684 -23.25 -37.96 9.93
C ILE A 684 -23.80 -37.79 11.36
N PRO A 685 -23.59 -38.76 12.27
CA PRO A 685 -24.16 -38.73 13.62
C PRO A 685 -23.78 -37.48 14.42
N THR A 686 -22.55 -37.01 14.23
CA THR A 686 -22.03 -35.80 14.87
C THR A 686 -22.81 -34.54 14.43
N MET A 687 -23.18 -34.46 13.15
CA MET A 687 -23.99 -33.38 12.60
C MET A 687 -25.42 -33.41 13.15
N GLN A 688 -26.02 -34.59 13.25
CA GLN A 688 -27.36 -34.77 13.83
C GLN A 688 -27.40 -34.37 15.32
N LYS A 689 -26.35 -34.68 16.09
CA LYS A 689 -26.22 -34.23 17.48
C LYS A 689 -26.16 -32.71 17.58
N MET A 690 -25.48 -32.03 16.65
CA MET A 690 -25.42 -30.57 16.61
C MET A 690 -26.78 -29.95 16.25
N PHE A 691 -27.48 -30.53 15.27
CA PHE A 691 -28.83 -30.14 14.90
C PHE A 691 -29.79 -30.24 16.11
N ASN A 692 -29.80 -31.38 16.80
CA ASN A 692 -30.66 -31.61 17.96
C ASN A 692 -30.36 -30.65 19.13
N ARG A 693 -29.08 -30.35 19.37
CA ARG A 693 -28.68 -29.40 20.42
C ARG A 693 -29.28 -28.01 20.21
N ILE A 694 -29.36 -27.52 18.97
CA ILE A 694 -29.91 -26.18 18.70
C ILE A 694 -31.44 -26.19 18.79
N THR A 695 -32.07 -27.28 18.39
CA THR A 695 -33.54 -27.41 18.50
C THR A 695 -34.01 -27.60 19.94
N ASP A 696 -33.13 -28.10 20.83
CA ASP A 696 -33.41 -28.24 22.26
C ASP A 696 -33.27 -26.92 23.01
N SER A 697 -34.35 -26.48 23.64
CA SER A 697 -34.49 -25.19 24.34
C SER A 697 -33.58 -24.98 25.55
N SER A 698 -32.77 -25.97 25.90
CA SER A 698 -31.84 -25.97 27.03
C SER A 698 -30.38 -25.75 26.61
N ALA A 699 -30.09 -25.57 25.31
CA ALA A 699 -28.73 -25.33 24.86
C ALA A 699 -28.15 -24.03 25.41
N GLN A 700 -26.94 -24.14 25.97
CA GLN A 700 -26.12 -23.01 26.39
C GLN A 700 -25.98 -22.02 25.24
N ARG A 701 -26.34 -20.75 25.47
CA ARG A 701 -26.19 -19.70 24.46
C ARG A 701 -24.72 -19.56 24.09
N LEU A 702 -24.41 -19.76 22.81
CA LEU A 702 -23.11 -19.43 22.22
C LEU A 702 -23.01 -17.89 22.10
N SER A 703 -21.82 -17.37 21.75
CA SER A 703 -21.73 -15.96 21.39
C SER A 703 -22.57 -15.65 20.15
N ASP A 704 -23.08 -14.42 20.04
CA ASP A 704 -24.01 -14.02 18.98
C ASP A 704 -23.45 -14.33 17.57
N LYS A 705 -22.17 -14.03 17.34
CA LYS A 705 -21.47 -14.32 16.07
C LYS A 705 -21.40 -15.83 15.77
N ALA A 706 -21.03 -16.64 16.77
CA ALA A 706 -20.93 -18.08 16.59
C ALA A 706 -22.30 -18.73 16.35
N GLN A 707 -23.35 -18.23 17.00
CA GLN A 707 -24.72 -18.69 16.81
C GLN A 707 -25.21 -18.41 15.39
N ILE A 708 -24.95 -17.20 14.87
CA ILE A 708 -25.27 -16.82 13.49
C ILE A 708 -24.58 -17.77 12.49
N LEU A 709 -23.26 -17.95 12.58
CA LEU A 709 -22.52 -18.84 11.67
C LEU A 709 -22.98 -20.29 11.73
N LEU A 710 -23.28 -20.79 12.93
CA LEU A 710 -23.77 -22.16 13.10
C LEU A 710 -25.16 -22.33 12.47
N CYS A 711 -26.09 -21.40 12.71
CA CYS A 711 -27.41 -21.41 12.08
C CYS A 711 -27.31 -21.30 10.55
N ARG A 712 -26.42 -20.43 10.04
CA ARG A 712 -26.11 -20.31 8.61
C ARG A 712 -25.67 -21.64 8.03
N SER A 713 -24.72 -22.31 8.67
CA SER A 713 -24.21 -23.60 8.19
C SER A 713 -25.30 -24.67 8.11
N LEU A 714 -26.14 -24.79 9.15
CA LEU A 714 -27.23 -25.76 9.19
C LEU A 714 -28.31 -25.49 8.15
N SER A 715 -28.69 -24.21 8.00
CA SER A 715 -29.60 -23.76 6.96
C SER A 715 -29.06 -24.08 5.57
N ASN A 716 -27.77 -23.82 5.32
CA ASN A 716 -27.15 -24.06 4.03
C ASN A 716 -27.07 -25.55 3.67
N ILE A 717 -26.82 -26.43 4.64
CA ILE A 717 -26.87 -27.89 4.44
C ILE A 717 -28.26 -28.34 3.98
N LEU A 718 -29.33 -27.65 4.40
CA LEU A 718 -30.71 -27.99 4.06
C LEU A 718 -31.26 -27.26 2.84
N LEU A 719 -30.75 -26.07 2.51
CA LEU A 719 -31.26 -25.23 1.43
C LEU A 719 -30.44 -25.29 0.15
N LEU A 720 -29.12 -25.45 0.22
CA LEU A 720 -28.26 -25.36 -0.97
C LEU A 720 -28.31 -26.66 -1.78
N PRO A 721 -28.44 -26.59 -3.13
CA PRO A 721 -28.46 -27.80 -3.94
C PRO A 721 -27.12 -28.54 -3.86
N TRP A 722 -27.17 -29.88 -3.78
CA TRP A 722 -25.99 -30.71 -3.88
C TRP A 722 -25.43 -30.64 -5.30
N PRO A 723 -24.10 -30.46 -5.47
CA PRO A 723 -23.50 -30.37 -6.78
C PRO A 723 -23.60 -31.71 -7.52
N ASN A 724 -23.63 -31.65 -8.84
CA ASN A 724 -23.61 -32.81 -9.75
C ASN A 724 -24.78 -33.81 -9.60
N LEU A 725 -25.88 -33.42 -8.95
CA LEU A 725 -27.10 -34.24 -8.81
C LEU A 725 -28.30 -33.58 -9.49
N PRO A 726 -29.13 -34.34 -10.23
CA PRO A 726 -30.34 -33.82 -10.85
C PRO A 726 -31.39 -33.42 -9.80
N GLU A 727 -32.32 -32.53 -10.15
CA GLU A 727 -33.32 -31.97 -9.23
C GLU A 727 -34.17 -33.04 -8.52
N ALA A 728 -34.46 -34.16 -9.20
CA ALA A 728 -35.22 -35.27 -8.64
C ALA A 728 -34.52 -35.98 -7.45
N GLU A 729 -33.19 -35.96 -7.41
CA GLU A 729 -32.37 -36.66 -6.40
C GLU A 729 -31.96 -35.76 -5.23
N GLN A 730 -32.33 -34.48 -5.26
CA GLN A 730 -32.00 -33.49 -4.22
C GLN A 730 -32.76 -33.68 -2.90
N GLN A 731 -33.71 -34.62 -2.85
CA GLN A 731 -34.51 -34.95 -1.66
C GLN A 731 -35.20 -33.74 -0.99
N TRP A 732 -35.68 -32.79 -1.80
CA TRP A 732 -36.24 -31.52 -1.32
C TRP A 732 -37.37 -31.66 -0.29
N ALA A 733 -38.20 -32.70 -0.39
CA ALA A 733 -39.30 -32.92 0.55
C ALA A 733 -38.79 -33.11 1.99
N ILE A 734 -37.83 -34.01 2.19
CA ILE A 734 -37.25 -34.30 3.51
C ILE A 734 -36.49 -33.07 4.03
N ARG A 735 -35.70 -32.44 3.17
CA ARG A 735 -34.90 -31.25 3.52
C ARG A 735 -35.79 -30.07 3.91
N SER A 736 -36.90 -29.85 3.20
CA SER A 736 -37.88 -28.81 3.51
C SER A 736 -38.55 -29.05 4.87
N THR A 737 -38.90 -30.29 5.21
CA THR A 737 -39.49 -30.62 6.52
C THR A 737 -38.48 -30.37 7.65
N ASN A 738 -37.24 -30.82 7.48
CA ASN A 738 -36.18 -30.60 8.47
C ASN A 738 -35.87 -29.10 8.63
N TYR A 739 -35.86 -28.35 7.54
CA TYR A 739 -35.63 -26.91 7.56
C TYR A 739 -36.77 -26.15 8.26
N ALA A 740 -38.03 -26.50 7.98
CA ALA A 740 -39.17 -25.94 8.68
C ALA A 740 -39.12 -26.21 10.19
N SER A 741 -38.68 -27.42 10.59
CA SER A 741 -38.46 -27.75 12.00
C SER A 741 -37.38 -26.90 12.66
N LEU A 742 -36.25 -26.69 11.96
CA LEU A 742 -35.15 -25.83 12.43
C LEU A 742 -35.61 -24.39 12.65
N ILE A 743 -36.24 -23.77 11.63
CA ILE A 743 -36.72 -22.39 11.72
C ILE A 743 -37.81 -22.25 12.79
N SER A 744 -38.68 -23.25 12.91
CA SER A 744 -39.69 -23.29 13.96
C SER A 744 -39.05 -23.28 15.35
N ALA A 745 -38.00 -24.09 15.58
CA ALA A 745 -37.30 -24.09 16.86
C ALA A 745 -36.58 -22.75 17.14
N LEU A 746 -35.84 -22.23 16.16
CA LEU A 746 -35.08 -20.97 16.27
C LEU A 746 -35.98 -19.76 16.55
N THR A 747 -37.20 -19.74 15.99
CA THR A 747 -38.11 -18.60 16.08
C THR A 747 -39.25 -18.80 17.07
N ARG A 748 -39.26 -19.91 17.84
CA ARG A 748 -40.37 -20.25 18.74
C ARG A 748 -40.67 -19.12 19.74
N ASP A 749 -39.64 -18.64 20.43
CA ASP A 749 -39.79 -17.63 21.47
C ASP A 749 -40.14 -16.26 20.82
N TYR A 750 -39.58 -15.95 19.65
CA TYR A 750 -39.92 -14.76 18.87
C TYR A 750 -41.39 -14.77 18.39
N ARG A 751 -41.89 -15.90 17.89
CA ARG A 751 -43.28 -16.05 17.44
C ARG A 751 -44.28 -15.88 18.58
N SER A 752 -43.91 -16.28 19.80
CA SER A 752 -44.74 -16.09 21.00
C SER A 752 -44.95 -14.61 21.36
N LEU A 753 -44.09 -13.70 20.87
CA LEU A 753 -44.22 -12.26 21.13
C LEU A 753 -45.47 -11.64 20.51
N LYS A 754 -45.99 -12.23 19.42
CA LYS A 754 -47.20 -11.76 18.72
C LYS A 754 -48.41 -11.66 19.66
N SER A 755 -48.55 -12.60 20.60
CA SER A 755 -49.61 -12.60 21.61
C SER A 755 -49.37 -11.62 22.76
N SER A 756 -48.12 -11.26 23.06
CA SER A 756 -47.74 -10.43 24.21
C SER A 756 -47.56 -8.94 23.90
N ALA A 757 -47.45 -8.55 22.62
CA ALA A 757 -47.25 -7.17 22.20
C ALA A 757 -48.46 -6.24 22.42
N ILE A 758 -49.62 -6.81 22.78
CA ILE A 758 -50.89 -6.10 22.99
C ILE A 758 -51.01 -5.54 24.43
N LEU A 759 -50.09 -5.91 25.35
CA LEU A 759 -50.12 -5.49 26.75
C LEU A 759 -48.95 -4.55 27.08
N PRO A 760 -49.15 -3.45 27.85
CA PRO A 760 -48.05 -2.59 28.29
C PRO A 760 -47.10 -3.37 29.22
N GLN A 761 -45.87 -3.60 28.74
CA GLN A 761 -44.85 -4.41 29.43
C GLN A 761 -44.06 -3.59 30.46
N ARG A 762 -43.60 -4.23 31.55
CA ARG A 762 -42.69 -3.64 32.55
C ARG A 762 -41.29 -3.45 31.95
N LYS A 763 -40.54 -2.41 32.35
CA LYS A 763 -39.17 -2.08 31.86
C LYS A 763 -38.22 -3.28 31.74
N ASN A 764 -38.13 -4.16 32.76
CA ASN A 764 -37.24 -5.35 32.70
C ASN A 764 -37.68 -6.43 31.69
N GLN A 765 -38.97 -6.53 31.36
CA GLN A 765 -39.46 -7.44 30.31
C GLN A 765 -39.21 -6.86 28.91
N GLN A 766 -39.19 -5.53 28.81
CA GLN A 766 -38.92 -4.82 27.58
C GLN A 766 -37.49 -5.07 27.11
N ASP A 767 -36.48 -4.95 27.98
CA ASP A 767 -35.06 -5.16 27.61
C ASP A 767 -34.77 -6.60 27.15
N ASN A 768 -35.32 -7.61 27.84
CA ASN A 768 -35.21 -9.01 27.41
C ASN A 768 -35.90 -9.25 26.06
N THR A 769 -37.00 -8.56 25.79
CA THR A 769 -37.70 -8.62 24.50
C THR A 769 -36.86 -7.98 23.39
N LYS A 770 -36.18 -6.86 23.66
CA LYS A 770 -35.27 -6.23 22.67
C LYS A 770 -34.15 -7.18 22.26
N VAL A 771 -33.47 -7.80 23.24
CA VAL A 771 -32.37 -8.75 22.97
C VAL A 771 -32.86 -9.93 22.13
N LEU A 772 -34.03 -10.49 22.47
CA LEU A 772 -34.63 -11.59 21.72
C LEU A 772 -34.94 -11.20 20.26
N ILE A 773 -35.49 -10.00 20.04
CA ILE A 773 -35.77 -9.47 18.69
C ILE A 773 -34.46 -9.30 17.92
N HIS A 774 -33.45 -8.64 18.49
CA HIS A 774 -32.16 -8.43 17.82
C HIS A 774 -31.46 -9.75 17.47
N GLN A 775 -31.40 -10.70 18.40
CA GLN A 775 -30.76 -12.00 18.17
C GLN A 775 -31.48 -12.80 17.08
N THR A 776 -32.81 -12.92 17.18
CA THR A 776 -33.58 -13.70 16.20
C THR A 776 -33.50 -13.07 14.82
N LEU A 777 -33.70 -11.75 14.71
CA LEU A 777 -33.64 -11.07 13.41
C LEU A 777 -32.24 -11.10 12.80
N SER A 778 -31.17 -11.05 13.60
CA SER A 778 -29.80 -11.20 13.08
C SER A 778 -29.58 -12.57 12.44
N ILE A 779 -30.08 -13.64 13.07
CA ILE A 779 -29.98 -14.99 12.51
C ILE A 779 -30.80 -15.12 11.23
N LEU A 780 -32.04 -14.60 11.22
CA LEU A 780 -32.91 -14.69 10.05
C LEU A 780 -32.41 -13.86 8.87
N GLU A 781 -31.92 -12.65 9.13
CA GLU A 781 -31.29 -11.77 8.13
C GLU A 781 -30.11 -12.46 7.46
N ASP A 782 -29.21 -13.02 8.26
CA ASP A 782 -28.03 -13.75 7.81
C ASP A 782 -28.36 -14.98 6.96
N ILE A 783 -29.36 -15.77 7.36
CA ILE A 783 -29.85 -16.92 6.59
C ILE A 783 -30.39 -16.47 5.23
N VAL A 784 -31.16 -15.40 5.18
CA VAL A 784 -31.74 -14.87 3.93
C VAL A 784 -30.65 -14.34 3.01
N GLU A 785 -29.69 -13.57 3.55
CA GLU A 785 -28.56 -13.04 2.78
C GLU A 785 -27.73 -14.16 2.15
N SER A 786 -27.51 -15.25 2.89
CA SER A 786 -26.70 -16.40 2.44
C SER A 786 -27.27 -17.15 1.22
N ILE A 787 -28.56 -16.98 0.90
CA ILE A 787 -29.23 -17.65 -0.23
C ILE A 787 -29.65 -16.68 -1.35
N SER A 788 -29.26 -15.40 -1.26
CA SER A 788 -29.68 -14.34 -2.19
C SER A 788 -29.37 -14.66 -3.65
N GLY A 789 -28.21 -15.27 -3.93
CA GLY A 789 -27.77 -15.67 -5.27
C GLY A 789 -28.21 -17.06 -5.73
N GLU A 790 -28.98 -17.82 -4.93
CA GLU A 790 -29.25 -19.24 -5.18
C GLU A 790 -30.55 -19.51 -5.96
N ALA A 791 -30.72 -20.77 -6.36
CA ALA A 791 -31.85 -21.24 -7.16
C ALA A 791 -33.23 -20.92 -6.54
N THR A 792 -34.24 -20.74 -7.41
CA THR A 792 -35.61 -20.38 -7.01
C THR A 792 -36.20 -21.35 -5.98
N LYS A 793 -35.89 -22.65 -6.07
CA LYS A 793 -36.41 -23.68 -5.15
C LYS A 793 -35.91 -23.49 -3.71
N SER A 794 -34.61 -23.20 -3.53
CA SER A 794 -34.02 -22.90 -2.22
C SER A 794 -34.66 -21.67 -1.59
N ARG A 795 -34.86 -20.61 -2.40
CA ARG A 795 -35.55 -19.39 -1.97
C ARG A 795 -37.02 -19.62 -1.61
N GLN A 796 -37.72 -20.47 -2.35
CA GLN A 796 -39.10 -20.87 -2.03
C GLN A 796 -39.19 -21.60 -0.69
N ILE A 797 -38.35 -22.62 -0.47
CA ILE A 797 -38.33 -23.39 0.79
C ILE A 797 -37.98 -22.47 1.97
N CYS A 798 -37.01 -21.57 1.77
CA CYS A 798 -36.62 -20.59 2.77
C CYS A 798 -37.79 -19.68 3.16
N TYR A 799 -38.42 -19.03 2.19
CA TYR A 799 -39.54 -18.13 2.45
C TYR A 799 -40.74 -18.85 3.08
N GLN A 800 -41.10 -20.04 2.59
CA GLN A 800 -42.19 -20.83 3.15
C GLN A 800 -42.02 -21.11 4.65
N SER A 801 -40.78 -21.35 5.09
CA SER A 801 -40.49 -21.61 6.50
C SER A 801 -40.40 -20.33 7.33
N LEU A 802 -40.01 -19.21 6.72
CA LEU A 802 -39.90 -17.90 7.38
C LEU A 802 -41.21 -17.11 7.41
N GLN A 803 -42.22 -17.49 6.62
CA GLN A 803 -43.44 -16.70 6.40
C GLN A 803 -44.10 -16.24 7.71
N GLU A 804 -44.20 -17.11 8.71
CA GLU A 804 -44.77 -16.77 10.01
C GLU A 804 -43.91 -15.74 10.76
N SER A 805 -42.58 -15.90 10.75
CA SER A 805 -41.65 -14.96 11.37
C SER A 805 -41.72 -13.58 10.72
N VAL A 806 -41.80 -13.50 9.39
CA VAL A 806 -41.95 -12.23 8.66
C VAL A 806 -43.27 -11.52 9.02
N GLN A 807 -44.36 -12.28 9.15
CA GLN A 807 -45.64 -11.72 9.60
C GLN A 807 -45.58 -11.21 11.05
N VAL A 808 -44.88 -11.92 11.94
CA VAL A 808 -44.63 -11.45 13.30
C VAL A 808 -43.81 -10.16 13.29
N SER A 809 -42.75 -10.08 12.49
CA SER A 809 -41.94 -8.86 12.35
C SER A 809 -42.77 -7.66 11.89
N LEU A 810 -43.65 -7.85 10.89
CA LEU A 810 -44.53 -6.79 10.41
C LEU A 810 -45.56 -6.36 11.48
N ALA A 811 -46.09 -7.30 12.25
CA ALA A 811 -47.04 -7.01 13.32
C ALA A 811 -46.39 -6.32 14.54
N LEU A 812 -45.12 -6.60 14.82
CA LEU A 812 -44.37 -5.96 15.90
C LEU A 812 -43.86 -4.56 15.52
N PHE A 813 -43.67 -4.28 14.23
CA PHE A 813 -43.08 -3.02 13.76
C PHE A 813 -43.76 -1.75 14.33
N PRO A 814 -45.11 -1.61 14.32
CA PRO A 814 -45.78 -0.45 14.91
C PRO A 814 -45.55 -0.29 16.42
N ALA A 815 -45.36 -1.40 17.15
CA ALA A 815 -45.17 -1.37 18.60
C ALA A 815 -43.77 -0.86 19.00
N PHE A 816 -42.79 -0.93 18.10
CA PHE A 816 -41.40 -0.57 18.35
C PHE A 816 -40.90 0.62 17.53
N ILE A 817 -41.77 1.31 16.77
CA ILE A 817 -41.39 2.40 15.86
C ILE A 817 -40.54 3.50 16.56
N HIS A 818 -40.89 3.85 17.80
CA HIS A 818 -40.20 4.85 18.62
C HIS A 818 -38.87 4.36 19.24
N GLN A 819 -38.42 3.15 18.92
CA GLN A 819 -37.13 2.61 19.39
C GLN A 819 -36.21 2.41 18.19
N SER A 820 -35.38 3.41 17.90
CA SER A 820 -34.51 3.43 16.71
C SER A 820 -33.61 2.21 16.56
N ASP A 821 -33.04 1.66 17.63
CA ASP A 821 -32.21 0.45 17.58
C ASP A 821 -32.97 -0.77 17.01
N ILE A 822 -34.21 -0.98 17.45
CA ILE A 822 -35.05 -2.12 17.02
C ILE A 822 -35.59 -1.86 15.62
N THR A 823 -36.06 -0.64 15.36
CA THR A 823 -36.54 -0.22 14.04
C THR A 823 -35.44 -0.38 12.99
N ASP A 824 -34.20 0.02 13.31
CA ASP A 824 -33.02 -0.16 12.45
C ASP A 824 -32.80 -1.64 12.10
N LYS A 825 -32.94 -2.53 13.09
CA LYS A 825 -32.77 -3.97 12.87
C LYS A 825 -33.93 -4.60 12.10
N MET A 826 -35.17 -4.21 12.39
CA MET A 826 -36.34 -4.68 11.65
C MET A 826 -36.29 -4.25 10.18
N LEU A 827 -35.93 -2.98 9.91
CA LEU A 827 -35.73 -2.50 8.54
C LEU A 827 -34.56 -3.19 7.85
N SER A 828 -33.48 -3.52 8.57
CA SER A 828 -32.36 -4.32 8.03
C SER A 828 -32.84 -5.68 7.53
N PHE A 829 -33.65 -6.37 8.35
CA PHE A 829 -34.23 -7.65 7.99
C PHE A 829 -35.18 -7.53 6.79
N PHE A 830 -36.08 -6.54 6.76
CA PHE A 830 -36.98 -6.33 5.63
C PHE A 830 -36.23 -5.93 4.36
N LEU A 831 -35.19 -5.08 4.44
CA LEU A 831 -34.35 -4.75 3.30
C LEU A 831 -33.73 -6.01 2.68
N THR A 832 -33.19 -6.89 3.53
CA THR A 832 -32.59 -8.16 3.10
C THR A 832 -33.62 -9.10 2.47
N LEU A 833 -34.85 -9.16 3.02
CA LEU A 833 -35.97 -9.90 2.40
C LEU A 833 -36.36 -9.35 1.04
N PHE A 834 -36.44 -8.02 0.89
CA PHE A 834 -36.79 -7.38 -0.38
C PHE A 834 -35.71 -7.55 -1.45
N GLN A 835 -34.44 -7.59 -1.05
CA GLN A 835 -33.34 -7.84 -1.98
C GLN A 835 -33.30 -9.31 -2.43
N SER A 836 -33.59 -10.26 -1.53
CA SER A 836 -33.33 -11.70 -1.76
C SER A 836 -34.57 -12.53 -2.09
N LEU A 837 -35.71 -12.24 -1.45
CA LEU A 837 -36.92 -13.09 -1.44
C LEU A 837 -38.21 -12.38 -1.90
N ARG A 838 -38.13 -11.17 -2.46
CA ARG A 838 -39.29 -10.37 -2.89
C ARG A 838 -40.24 -11.13 -3.82
N VAL A 839 -39.71 -11.88 -4.79
CA VAL A 839 -40.53 -12.67 -5.74
C VAL A 839 -41.34 -13.74 -5.00
N GLN A 840 -40.74 -14.39 -4.00
CA GLN A 840 -41.36 -15.45 -3.20
C GLN A 840 -42.38 -14.89 -2.20
N MET A 841 -42.19 -13.66 -1.71
CA MET A 841 -43.15 -12.96 -0.85
C MET A 841 -44.49 -12.71 -1.55
N GLY A 842 -44.44 -12.48 -2.85
CA GLY A 842 -45.61 -12.17 -3.65
C GLY A 842 -46.06 -10.72 -3.50
N VAL A 843 -46.58 -10.19 -4.60
CA VAL A 843 -47.02 -8.78 -4.74
C VAL A 843 -47.94 -8.32 -3.60
N PRO A 844 -49.01 -9.05 -3.22
CA PRO A 844 -49.97 -8.53 -2.23
C PRO A 844 -49.35 -8.31 -0.85
N PHE A 845 -48.41 -9.17 -0.46
CA PHE A 845 -47.75 -9.05 0.84
C PHE A 845 -46.68 -7.96 0.81
N THR A 846 -45.93 -7.83 -0.29
CA THR A 846 -44.99 -6.72 -0.49
C THR A 846 -45.70 -5.37 -0.44
N GLU A 847 -46.88 -5.26 -1.06
CA GLU A 847 -47.73 -4.08 -1.03
C GLU A 847 -48.15 -3.73 0.41
N GLN A 848 -48.61 -4.72 1.18
CA GLN A 848 -48.98 -4.56 2.58
C GLN A 848 -47.80 -4.02 3.42
N VAL A 849 -46.59 -4.55 3.23
CA VAL A 849 -45.40 -4.10 3.96
C VAL A 849 -45.04 -2.65 3.62
N ILE A 850 -45.01 -2.29 2.34
CA ILE A 850 -44.71 -0.91 1.89
C ILE A 850 -45.76 0.07 2.44
N GLN A 851 -47.04 -0.28 2.34
CA GLN A 851 -48.13 0.56 2.85
C GLN A 851 -48.01 0.75 4.37
N THR A 852 -47.64 -0.31 5.10
CA THR A 852 -47.41 -0.24 6.56
C THR A 852 -46.27 0.73 6.88
N PHE A 853 -45.14 0.66 6.17
CA PHE A 853 -44.01 1.57 6.40
C PHE A 853 -44.33 3.02 6.01
N LEU A 854 -44.95 3.25 4.85
CA LEU A 854 -45.36 4.61 4.43
C LEU A 854 -46.37 5.24 5.41
N ASN A 855 -47.26 4.45 6.00
CA ASN A 855 -48.21 4.95 7.00
C ASN A 855 -47.57 5.26 8.36
N MET A 856 -46.42 4.63 8.68
CA MET A 856 -45.79 4.74 9.99
C MET A 856 -44.67 5.78 10.05
N PHE A 857 -43.94 5.99 8.95
CA PHE A 857 -42.95 7.06 8.85
C PHE A 857 -43.61 8.41 8.51
N THR A 858 -44.29 8.99 9.49
CA THR A 858 -44.83 10.36 9.40
C THR A 858 -43.71 11.40 9.49
N ARG A 859 -43.98 12.64 9.07
CA ARG A 859 -43.05 13.77 9.19
C ARG A 859 -42.49 13.94 10.61
N GLU A 860 -43.32 13.75 11.63
CA GLU A 860 -42.91 13.86 13.04
C GLU A 860 -41.91 12.77 13.42
N GLN A 861 -42.16 11.52 13.03
CA GLN A 861 -41.25 10.39 13.31
C GLN A 861 -39.94 10.48 12.53
N LEU A 862 -39.98 10.98 11.29
CA LEU A 862 -38.79 11.25 10.49
C LEU A 862 -37.95 12.38 11.10
N ALA A 863 -38.60 13.46 11.57
CA ALA A 863 -37.92 14.55 12.24
C ALA A 863 -37.29 14.11 13.56
N GLU A 864 -38.02 13.33 14.36
CA GLU A 864 -37.51 12.74 15.62
C GLU A 864 -36.28 11.86 15.36
N SER A 865 -36.34 10.98 14.36
CA SER A 865 -35.23 10.08 14.00
C SER A 865 -33.99 10.83 13.50
N ILE A 866 -34.15 11.89 12.69
CA ILE A 866 -33.02 12.63 12.11
C ILE A 866 -32.40 13.62 13.10
N LEU A 867 -33.23 14.28 13.93
CA LEU A 867 -32.78 15.37 14.80
C LEU A 867 -32.35 14.90 16.20
N HIS A 868 -32.97 13.85 16.75
CA HIS A 868 -32.80 13.49 18.16
C HIS A 868 -32.03 12.17 18.39
N ASP A 869 -32.07 11.22 17.45
CA ASP A 869 -31.51 9.87 17.63
C ASP A 869 -30.07 9.69 17.09
N GLY A 870 -29.40 10.79 16.74
CA GLY A 870 -28.02 10.78 16.25
C GLY A 870 -27.81 9.86 15.05
N SER A 871 -26.71 9.09 15.04
CA SER A 871 -26.34 8.24 13.89
C SER A 871 -27.30 7.05 13.64
N THR A 872 -27.99 6.54 14.67
CA THR A 872 -28.87 5.37 14.53
C THR A 872 -30.18 5.73 13.84
N GLY A 873 -30.79 6.86 14.20
CA GLY A 873 -32.01 7.33 13.53
C GLY A 873 -31.78 7.69 12.06
N CYS A 874 -30.61 8.22 11.70
CA CYS A 874 -30.22 8.39 10.29
C CYS A 874 -30.14 7.06 9.53
N ARG A 875 -29.62 5.99 10.14
CA ARG A 875 -29.57 4.64 9.52
C ARG A 875 -30.97 4.06 9.27
N VAL A 876 -31.92 4.31 10.18
CA VAL A 876 -33.34 3.92 10.00
C VAL A 876 -33.90 4.55 8.72
N VAL A 877 -33.74 5.86 8.55
CA VAL A 877 -34.22 6.58 7.36
C VAL A 877 -33.50 6.11 6.10
N GLU A 878 -32.18 5.91 6.17
CA GLU A 878 -31.38 5.40 5.05
C GLU A 878 -31.85 4.02 4.59
N LYS A 879 -32.07 3.08 5.52
CA LYS A 879 -32.57 1.73 5.21
C LYS A 879 -33.99 1.78 4.65
N PHE A 880 -34.86 2.64 5.19
CA PHE A 880 -36.20 2.82 4.65
C PHE A 880 -36.16 3.32 3.20
N LEU A 881 -35.33 4.32 2.89
CA LEU A 881 -35.14 4.81 1.53
C LEU A 881 -34.55 3.72 0.61
N LYS A 882 -33.61 2.91 1.09
CA LYS A 882 -33.08 1.75 0.35
C LYS A 882 -34.17 0.72 0.02
N ILE A 883 -35.12 0.46 0.93
CA ILE A 883 -36.28 -0.40 0.65
C ILE A 883 -37.13 0.19 -0.48
N LEU A 884 -37.45 1.49 -0.40
CA LEU A 884 -38.23 2.17 -1.46
C LEU A 884 -37.48 2.18 -2.80
N GLN A 885 -36.16 2.32 -2.78
CA GLN A 885 -35.33 2.23 -3.98
C GLN A 885 -35.42 0.85 -4.63
N VAL A 886 -35.33 -0.24 -3.85
CA VAL A 886 -35.46 -1.62 -4.35
C VAL A 886 -36.83 -1.85 -5.00
N VAL A 887 -37.88 -1.22 -4.48
CA VAL A 887 -39.25 -1.27 -5.05
C VAL A 887 -39.34 -0.50 -6.37
N VAL A 888 -38.74 0.70 -6.44
CA VAL A 888 -38.77 1.55 -7.64
C VAL A 888 -37.93 0.98 -8.79
N GLN A 889 -36.82 0.30 -8.47
CA GLN A 889 -35.94 -0.34 -9.45
C GLN A 889 -36.54 -1.59 -10.10
N GLU A 890 -37.70 -2.06 -9.64
CA GLU A 890 -38.30 -3.29 -10.16
C GLU A 890 -38.87 -3.11 -11.58
N PRO A 891 -38.49 -3.98 -12.54
CA PRO A 891 -39.09 -3.98 -13.86
C PRO A 891 -40.55 -4.49 -13.78
N GLY A 892 -41.51 -3.57 -13.68
CA GLY A 892 -42.93 -3.92 -13.63
C GLY A 892 -43.88 -2.73 -13.51
N GLN A 893 -45.17 -2.94 -13.79
CA GLN A 893 -46.23 -1.92 -13.56
C GLN A 893 -46.83 -2.00 -12.16
N VAL A 894 -46.47 -3.04 -11.39
CA VAL A 894 -47.11 -3.43 -10.13
C VAL A 894 -46.93 -2.40 -9.03
N PHE A 895 -45.72 -1.86 -8.86
CA PHE A 895 -45.41 -0.92 -7.78
C PHE A 895 -45.42 0.56 -8.21
N LYS A 896 -45.74 0.84 -9.49
CA LYS A 896 -45.90 2.22 -9.99
C LYS A 896 -46.93 3.06 -9.23
N PRO A 897 -48.04 2.51 -8.71
CA PRO A 897 -49.00 3.28 -7.92
C PRO A 897 -48.39 3.92 -6.66
N PHE A 898 -47.28 3.40 -6.13
CA PHE A 898 -46.59 3.95 -4.96
C PHE A 898 -45.66 5.11 -5.30
N LEU A 899 -45.26 5.28 -6.56
CA LEU A 899 -44.26 6.26 -6.96
C LEU A 899 -44.63 7.71 -6.56
N PRO A 900 -45.88 8.18 -6.72
CA PRO A 900 -46.27 9.52 -6.26
C PRO A 900 -46.09 9.69 -4.75
N ASN A 901 -46.49 8.69 -3.95
CA ASN A 901 -46.36 8.73 -2.49
C ASN A 901 -44.90 8.70 -2.05
N ILE A 902 -44.04 7.93 -2.74
CA ILE A 902 -42.60 7.89 -2.47
C ILE A 902 -41.94 9.23 -2.79
N ILE A 903 -42.28 9.84 -3.94
CA ILE A 903 -41.76 11.16 -4.33
C ILE A 903 -42.22 12.23 -3.33
N ALA A 904 -43.51 12.23 -2.96
CA ALA A 904 -44.04 13.16 -1.96
C ALA A 904 -43.33 12.99 -0.61
N LEU A 905 -43.14 11.78 -0.12
CA LEU A 905 -42.37 11.50 1.10
C LEU A 905 -40.95 12.09 1.01
N CYS A 906 -40.23 11.81 -0.09
CA CYS A 906 -38.85 12.26 -0.24
C CYS A 906 -38.73 13.79 -0.34
N MET A 907 -39.58 14.42 -1.16
CA MET A 907 -39.49 15.85 -1.46
C MET A 907 -40.19 16.75 -0.43
N GLU A 908 -41.32 16.31 0.13
CA GLU A 908 -42.13 17.12 1.05
C GLU A 908 -41.83 16.84 2.52
N GLN A 909 -41.26 15.67 2.86
CA GLN A 909 -40.98 15.30 4.26
C GLN A 909 -39.48 15.17 4.53
N VAL A 910 -38.75 14.33 3.79
CA VAL A 910 -37.32 14.04 4.09
C VAL A 910 -36.40 15.20 3.72
N TYR A 911 -36.49 15.73 2.49
CA TYR A 911 -35.60 16.80 2.02
C TYR A 911 -35.63 18.07 2.90
N PRO A 912 -36.79 18.59 3.34
CA PRO A 912 -36.85 19.76 4.21
C PRO A 912 -36.11 19.57 5.54
N ILE A 913 -36.24 18.39 6.16
CA ILE A 913 -35.59 18.08 7.45
C ILE A 913 -34.06 18.07 7.29
N VAL A 914 -33.55 17.43 6.24
CA VAL A 914 -32.10 17.34 5.97
C VAL A 914 -31.52 18.70 5.60
N ALA A 915 -32.23 19.50 4.79
CA ALA A 915 -31.79 20.83 4.41
C ALA A 915 -31.69 21.79 5.60
N GLU A 916 -32.56 21.64 6.60
CA GLU A 916 -32.52 22.42 7.85
C GLU A 916 -31.29 22.07 8.70
N VAL A 917 -30.96 20.78 8.85
CA VAL A 917 -29.75 20.32 9.56
C VAL A 917 -28.46 20.78 8.86
N GLY A 918 -28.41 20.68 7.53
CA GLY A 918 -27.24 21.12 6.75
C GLY A 918 -26.96 22.62 6.86
N ARG A 919 -28.01 23.42 7.03
CA ARG A 919 -27.89 24.88 7.19
C ARG A 919 -27.30 25.26 8.55
N VAL A 920 -27.72 24.58 9.62
CA VAL A 920 -27.20 24.79 10.98
C VAL A 920 -25.72 24.39 11.07
N ALA A 921 -25.33 23.26 10.46
CA ALA A 921 -23.93 22.83 10.43
C ALA A 921 -23.02 23.79 9.64
N SER A 922 -23.54 24.44 8.58
CA SER A 922 -22.80 25.45 7.81
C SER A 922 -22.73 26.83 8.47
N GLU A 923 -23.55 27.11 9.49
CA GLU A 923 -23.48 28.34 10.29
C GLU A 923 -22.57 28.19 11.53
N GLU A 924 -22.23 26.95 11.92
CA GLU A 924 -21.32 26.64 13.04
C GLU A 924 -19.86 26.33 12.62
N MET A 925 -19.58 26.16 11.31
CA MET A 925 -18.23 26.12 10.73
C MET A 925 -17.79 27.49 10.22
#